data_AF-A0A0P6XVA7-F1
#
_entry.id   AF-A0A0P6XVA7-F1
#
_cell.length_a   1.000
_cell.length_b   1.000
_cell.length_c   1.000
_cell.angle_alpha   90.00
_cell.angle_beta   90.00
_cell.angle_gamma   90.00
#
_symmetry.space_group_name_H-M   'P 1'
#
loop_
_entity.id
_entity.type
_entity.pdbx_description
1 polymer ?
#
loop_
_entity_poly.entity_id
_entity_poly.type
_entity_poly.pdbx_seq_one_letter_code
_entity_poly.pdbx_strand_id
1 'polypeptide(L)'
;MMKTLLTRLRNFQFPTWSVPLALLAACVLSYGILIPWLGFYWDDWAFVWISQKLGAPGLTRYFSTNRPVWGWLYQLTTPLLGEQPWHWQTFALVFRWLTGMGVWWLVNLLWPRRKDAALWASLLFVLYPGFTQQHIAITYGHFFVVLSALLISFCLTVLAVKNPQRAWLYTPLALVLAAANLFMMEYFFMLELLRPLVIWLALPVEKQKRLRRAALGWIPYLLVFVAAFVWRTFLFEYQNQNYENVLLAQLRAQPLQAIAGLALAVLRDFFTTALAAWGRVFWLPNTVELGRRTTQVLALLVAASLVGLLVYLLKTKPEDADDHKRRESLAMLAFGLLAMLFAGAPFWMTNLTPSLIYPSNRFTLPFMLGSSLALAALLNWLPGPRWYKAGLVGVFAALAIGVHFQSANEFRRSWDVQRGLFWQLAWRMPALEPGTTLLTNDLPTEFCSDNSLTSPLNWLFAPDNNSAQMSYMLYFPTVRLELGLKDLRPGLPIEQNYLASTFSGSTSDVVAVQYAPPACLRVLDPEIEPLNKMIPELMRVSAELTDTARINAVPADQSARPPAAIFGSEPAHNWCYYYQKADLARQLGDWPQVAALGDEAFALGDYPNDPMERLPFIEGYAHTGSWERALELSRESQAITPFMQEPLCRLWQRIDNQTPASPEKDTALTTALGELGCGASQ
;
A
#
# COMPACT_ATOMS: atom_id res chain seq x y z
N MET A 1 -43.07 11.09 31.87
CA MET A 1 -42.26 10.21 30.98
C MET A 1 -40.99 10.90 30.48
N MET A 2 -41.07 12.09 29.84
CA MET A 2 -39.90 12.83 29.31
C MET A 2 -38.86 13.23 30.37
N LYS A 3 -39.27 13.76 31.54
CA LYS A 3 -38.34 14.06 32.66
C LYS A 3 -37.62 12.82 33.20
N THR A 4 -38.30 11.69 33.28
CA THR A 4 -37.73 10.42 33.76
C THR A 4 -36.72 9.86 32.74
N LEU A 5 -37.02 9.99 31.44
CA LEU A 5 -36.12 9.63 30.35
C LEU A 5 -34.86 10.51 30.35
N LEU A 6 -35.03 11.83 30.46
CA LEU A 6 -33.92 12.80 30.54
C LEU A 6 -33.04 12.55 31.77
N THR A 7 -33.63 12.19 32.91
CA THR A 7 -32.88 11.88 34.13
C THR A 7 -32.10 10.56 33.99
N ARG A 8 -32.70 9.53 33.38
CA ARG A 8 -32.01 8.27 33.05
C ARG A 8 -30.86 8.48 32.07
N LEU A 9 -31.05 9.28 31.02
CA LEU A 9 -29.99 9.64 30.06
C LEU A 9 -28.88 10.48 30.72
N ARG A 10 -29.23 11.35 31.67
CA ARG A 10 -28.25 12.12 32.44
C ARG A 10 -27.37 11.23 33.30
N ASN A 11 -27.96 10.23 33.95
CA ASN A 11 -27.29 9.33 34.90
C ASN A 11 -26.68 8.08 34.25
N PHE A 12 -26.93 7.83 32.97
CA PHE A 12 -26.34 6.71 32.24
C PHE A 12 -24.82 6.85 32.18
N GLN A 13 -24.11 5.75 32.41
CA GLN A 13 -22.66 5.66 32.30
C GLN A 13 -22.27 4.42 31.51
N PHE A 14 -21.29 4.57 30.62
CA PHE A 14 -20.75 3.44 29.89
C PHE A 14 -19.90 2.56 30.81
N PRO A 15 -20.15 1.24 30.86
CA PRO A 15 -19.35 0.31 31.63
C PRO A 15 -18.01 0.03 30.94
N THR A 16 -17.01 -0.41 31.70
CA THR A 16 -15.65 -0.68 31.17
C THR A 16 -15.62 -1.76 30.09
N TRP A 17 -16.54 -2.73 30.12
CA TRP A 17 -16.66 -3.75 29.08
C TRP A 17 -17.06 -3.20 27.71
N SER A 18 -17.56 -1.96 27.64
CA SER A 18 -17.87 -1.30 26.37
C SER A 18 -16.63 -0.81 25.61
N VAL A 19 -15.46 -0.73 26.25
CA VAL A 19 -14.24 -0.20 25.62
C VAL A 19 -13.81 -1.00 24.39
N PRO A 20 -13.77 -2.35 24.42
CA PRO A 20 -13.54 -3.15 23.21
C PRO A 20 -14.47 -2.79 22.04
N LEU A 21 -15.76 -2.54 22.30
CA LEU A 21 -16.73 -2.15 21.27
C LEU A 21 -16.48 -0.74 20.74
N ALA A 22 -16.10 0.21 21.61
CA ALA A 22 -15.74 1.55 21.19
C ALA A 22 -14.47 1.56 20.31
N LEU A 23 -13.47 0.74 20.65
CA LEU A 23 -12.27 0.56 19.82
C LEU A 23 -12.61 -0.09 18.48
N LEU A 24 -13.49 -1.10 18.47
CA LEU A 24 -13.96 -1.71 17.22
C LEU A 24 -14.69 -0.68 16.35
N ALA A 25 -15.58 0.11 16.93
CA ALA A 25 -16.28 1.18 16.22
C ALA A 25 -15.30 2.20 15.62
N ALA A 26 -14.27 2.61 16.38
CA ALA A 26 -13.23 3.51 15.88
C ALA A 26 -12.46 2.89 14.70
N CYS A 27 -12.11 1.60 14.77
CA CYS A 27 -11.48 0.87 13.65
C CYS A 27 -12.41 0.79 12.43
N VAL A 28 -13.69 0.47 12.62
CA VAL A 28 -14.68 0.37 11.53
C VAL A 28 -14.88 1.72 10.85
N LEU A 29 -15.02 2.81 11.62
CA LEU A 29 -15.17 4.15 11.08
C LEU A 29 -13.92 4.64 10.33
N SER A 30 -12.72 4.20 10.74
CA SER A 30 -11.46 4.59 10.12
C SER A 30 -11.10 3.78 8.89
N TYR A 31 -11.29 2.45 8.96
CA TYR A 31 -10.72 1.49 8.02
C TYR A 31 -11.77 0.60 7.35
N GLY A 32 -12.96 0.49 7.95
CA GLY A 32 -14.00 -0.47 7.56
C GLY A 32 -14.96 0.04 6.49
N ILE A 33 -15.22 1.35 6.44
CA ILE A 33 -16.26 1.94 5.57
C ILE A 33 -16.05 1.58 4.09
N LEU A 34 -14.81 1.62 3.62
CA LEU A 34 -14.49 1.43 2.21
C LEU A 34 -14.06 0.00 1.83
N ILE A 35 -14.07 -0.97 2.76
CA ILE A 35 -13.60 -2.36 2.52
C ILE A 35 -14.14 -2.97 1.22
N PRO A 36 -15.44 -2.85 0.86
CA PRO A 36 -15.97 -3.45 -0.37
C PRO A 36 -15.36 -2.93 -1.67
N TRP A 37 -14.70 -1.76 -1.64
CA TRP A 37 -14.11 -1.10 -2.80
C TRP A 37 -12.57 -1.05 -2.76
N LEU A 38 -11.96 -1.79 -1.83
CA LEU A 38 -10.50 -1.90 -1.71
C LEU A 38 -10.02 -3.23 -2.31
N GLY A 39 -8.83 -3.20 -2.93
CA GLY A 39 -8.19 -4.39 -3.49
C GLY A 39 -6.87 -4.75 -2.82
N PHE A 40 -5.92 -5.19 -3.65
CA PHE A 40 -4.54 -5.51 -3.27
C PHE A 40 -3.59 -4.40 -3.69
N TYR A 41 -2.53 -4.22 -2.90
CA TYR A 41 -1.56 -3.16 -3.09
C TYR A 41 -0.17 -3.66 -2.73
N TRP A 42 0.85 -3.12 -3.39
CA TRP A 42 2.24 -3.37 -3.09
C TRP A 42 2.60 -4.88 -2.95
N ASP A 43 3.19 -5.28 -1.82
CA ASP A 43 3.59 -6.66 -1.55
C ASP A 43 2.40 -7.64 -1.44
N ASP A 44 1.18 -7.15 -1.18
CA ASP A 44 0.00 -8.02 -1.12
C ASP A 44 -0.20 -8.77 -2.43
N TRP A 45 0.07 -8.12 -3.57
CA TRP A 45 -0.03 -8.74 -4.89
C TRP A 45 0.88 -9.96 -5.03
N ALA A 46 2.13 -9.85 -4.57
CA ALA A 46 3.07 -10.96 -4.58
C ALA A 46 2.60 -12.07 -3.63
N PHE A 47 2.17 -11.73 -2.41
CA PHE A 47 1.75 -12.74 -1.44
C PHE A 47 0.53 -13.53 -1.90
N VAL A 48 -0.50 -12.85 -2.41
CA VAL A 48 -1.70 -13.53 -2.89
C VAL A 48 -1.37 -14.40 -4.10
N TRP A 49 -0.63 -13.89 -5.10
CA TRP A 49 -0.30 -14.65 -6.30
C TRP A 49 0.56 -15.87 -5.97
N ILE A 50 1.63 -15.71 -5.17
CA ILE A 50 2.48 -16.82 -4.73
C ILE A 50 1.65 -17.87 -3.98
N SER A 51 0.78 -17.43 -3.07
CA SER A 51 -0.04 -18.38 -2.29
C SER A 51 -1.02 -19.18 -3.16
N GLN A 52 -1.66 -18.54 -4.15
CA GLN A 52 -2.69 -19.17 -4.97
C GLN A 52 -2.12 -19.98 -6.14
N LYS A 53 -0.97 -19.59 -6.68
CA LYS A 53 -0.34 -20.25 -7.85
C LYS A 53 0.78 -21.21 -7.47
N LEU A 54 1.58 -20.87 -6.46
CA LEU A 54 2.75 -21.67 -6.07
C LEU A 54 2.56 -22.40 -4.73
N GLY A 55 1.47 -22.11 -4.01
CA GLY A 55 1.12 -22.76 -2.75
C GLY A 55 2.11 -22.50 -1.61
N ALA A 56 2.02 -23.33 -0.56
CA ALA A 56 2.94 -23.30 0.57
C ALA A 56 4.43 -23.46 0.20
N PRO A 57 4.81 -24.28 -0.81
CA PRO A 57 6.20 -24.33 -1.28
C PRO A 57 6.69 -22.98 -1.84
N GLY A 58 5.86 -22.27 -2.61
CA GLY A 58 6.19 -20.94 -3.11
C GLY A 58 6.39 -19.91 -2.00
N LEU A 59 5.51 -19.89 -1.01
CA LEU A 59 5.66 -19.04 0.19
C LEU A 59 6.91 -19.39 0.97
N THR A 60 7.23 -20.68 1.13
CA THR A 60 8.47 -21.12 1.79
C THR A 60 9.69 -20.57 1.06
N ARG A 61 9.71 -20.64 -0.27
CA ARG A 61 10.81 -20.11 -1.08
C ARG A 61 10.92 -18.58 -0.97
N TYR A 62 9.79 -17.87 -1.03
CA TYR A 62 9.77 -16.42 -0.87
C TYR A 62 10.38 -15.97 0.47
N PHE A 63 9.96 -16.62 1.56
CA PHE A 63 10.37 -16.23 2.91
C PHE A 63 11.71 -16.82 3.37
N SER A 64 12.28 -17.78 2.66
CA SER A 64 13.52 -18.46 3.06
C SER A 64 14.71 -17.52 3.17
N THR A 65 14.74 -16.45 2.37
CA THR A 65 15.83 -15.48 2.33
C THR A 65 15.70 -14.37 3.35
N ASN A 66 14.50 -14.06 3.86
CA ASN A 66 14.33 -12.91 4.77
C ASN A 66 13.68 -13.26 6.09
N ARG A 67 12.55 -13.98 6.10
CA ARG A 67 11.71 -14.16 7.30
C ARG A 67 11.02 -15.54 7.33
N PRO A 68 11.78 -16.65 7.45
CA PRO A 68 11.23 -18.01 7.29
C PRO A 68 10.13 -18.34 8.31
N VAL A 69 10.28 -17.92 9.57
CA VAL A 69 9.26 -18.15 10.61
C VAL A 69 7.99 -17.33 10.36
N TRP A 70 8.12 -16.15 9.74
CA TRP A 70 6.96 -15.36 9.33
C TRP A 70 6.22 -16.02 8.17
N GLY A 71 6.93 -16.70 7.26
CA GLY A 71 6.34 -17.47 6.18
C GLY A 71 5.38 -18.58 6.65
N TRP A 72 5.61 -19.18 7.82
CA TRP A 72 4.65 -20.13 8.41
C TRP A 72 3.31 -19.49 8.73
N LEU A 73 3.30 -18.22 9.14
CA LEU A 73 2.06 -17.49 9.39
C LEU A 73 1.29 -17.28 8.08
N TYR A 74 1.96 -16.94 6.98
CA TYR A 74 1.32 -16.83 5.67
C TYR A 74 0.78 -18.17 5.16
N GLN A 75 1.51 -19.26 5.39
CA GLN A 75 1.03 -20.61 5.03
C GLN A 75 -0.21 -21.02 5.82
N LEU A 76 -0.39 -20.49 7.04
CA LEU A 76 -1.58 -20.73 7.85
C LEU A 76 -2.77 -19.86 7.40
N THR A 77 -2.55 -18.57 7.12
CA THR A 77 -3.62 -17.60 6.87
C THR A 77 -4.13 -17.65 5.43
N THR A 78 -3.25 -17.88 4.45
CA THR A 78 -3.62 -17.81 3.02
C THR A 78 -4.63 -18.88 2.58
N PRO A 79 -4.58 -20.14 3.05
CA PRO A 79 -5.63 -21.12 2.73
C PRO A 79 -6.98 -20.82 3.39
N LEU A 80 -6.97 -20.07 4.51
CA LEU A 80 -8.19 -19.72 5.25
C LEU A 80 -8.92 -18.53 4.61
N LEU A 81 -8.18 -17.55 4.09
CA LEU A 81 -8.74 -16.30 3.56
C LEU A 81 -8.83 -16.28 2.03
N GLY A 82 -8.04 -17.11 1.32
CA GLY A 82 -8.09 -17.22 -0.14
C GLY A 82 -7.69 -15.92 -0.87
N GLU A 83 -8.27 -15.72 -2.06
CA GLU A 83 -7.90 -14.65 -2.99
C GLU A 83 -8.78 -13.39 -2.92
N GLN A 84 -9.85 -13.40 -2.13
CA GLN A 84 -10.83 -12.31 -2.08
C GLN A 84 -10.26 -11.11 -1.29
N PRO A 85 -10.16 -9.90 -1.87
CA PRO A 85 -9.54 -8.76 -1.20
C PRO A 85 -10.21 -8.37 0.12
N TRP A 86 -11.55 -8.39 0.18
CA TRP A 86 -12.30 -7.96 1.36
C TRP A 86 -12.08 -8.87 2.59
N HIS A 87 -11.74 -10.15 2.39
CA HIS A 87 -11.35 -11.06 3.47
C HIS A 87 -10.10 -10.53 4.18
N TRP A 88 -9.09 -10.12 3.40
CA TRP A 88 -7.82 -9.60 3.91
C TRP A 88 -7.96 -8.23 4.55
N GLN A 89 -8.74 -7.33 3.94
CA GLN A 89 -9.06 -6.03 4.55
C GLN A 89 -9.74 -6.18 5.91
N THR A 90 -10.67 -7.14 6.03
CA THR A 90 -11.33 -7.48 7.30
C THR A 90 -10.35 -8.10 8.30
N PHE A 91 -9.48 -9.01 7.86
CA PHE A 91 -8.42 -9.59 8.67
C PHE A 91 -7.50 -8.51 9.28
N ALA A 92 -7.02 -7.57 8.46
CA ALA A 92 -6.19 -6.46 8.93
C ALA A 92 -6.93 -5.56 9.93
N LEU A 93 -8.22 -5.28 9.71
CA LEU A 93 -9.04 -4.50 10.63
C LEU A 93 -9.21 -5.21 11.98
N VAL A 94 -9.51 -6.51 11.96
CA VAL A 94 -9.66 -7.32 13.18
C VAL A 94 -8.36 -7.33 13.97
N PHE A 95 -7.22 -7.54 13.34
CA PHE A 95 -5.94 -7.52 14.05
C PHE A 95 -5.51 -6.11 14.50
N ARG A 96 -5.88 -5.06 13.77
CA ARG A 96 -5.74 -3.66 14.25
C ARG A 96 -6.56 -3.42 15.52
N TRP A 97 -7.77 -3.96 15.59
CA TRP A 97 -8.59 -3.92 16.80
C TRP A 97 -7.99 -4.74 17.95
N LEU A 98 -7.54 -5.97 17.69
CA LEU A 98 -6.92 -6.84 18.70
C LEU A 98 -5.63 -6.26 19.27
N THR A 99 -4.78 -5.62 18.45
CA THR A 99 -3.60 -4.88 18.95
C THR A 99 -4.01 -3.74 19.88
N GLY A 100 -5.04 -2.97 19.53
CA GLY A 100 -5.63 -1.95 20.40
C GLY A 100 -6.15 -2.49 21.73
N MET A 101 -6.81 -3.66 21.71
CA MET A 101 -7.22 -4.37 22.93
C MET A 101 -6.01 -4.79 23.78
N GLY A 102 -4.91 -5.22 23.15
CA GLY A 102 -3.65 -5.53 23.81
C GLY A 102 -3.08 -4.32 24.57
N VAL A 103 -3.10 -3.13 23.95
CA VAL A 103 -2.69 -1.87 24.61
C VAL A 103 -3.61 -1.55 25.78
N TRP A 104 -4.93 -1.59 25.56
CA TRP A 104 -5.92 -1.34 26.61
C TRP A 104 -5.73 -2.28 27.81
N TRP A 105 -5.49 -3.57 27.56
CA TRP A 105 -5.27 -4.56 28.60
C TRP A 105 -3.96 -4.33 29.35
N LEU A 106 -2.87 -4.06 28.63
CA LEU A 106 -1.55 -3.80 29.21
C LEU A 106 -1.59 -2.58 30.13
N VAL A 107 -2.17 -1.45 29.68
CA VAL A 107 -2.26 -0.23 30.49
C VAL A 107 -3.13 -0.46 31.72
N ASN A 108 -4.24 -1.19 31.60
CA ASN A 108 -5.07 -1.57 32.73
C ASN A 108 -4.36 -2.46 33.76
N LEU A 109 -3.48 -3.34 33.29
CA LEU A 109 -2.70 -4.21 34.15
C LEU A 109 -1.58 -3.44 34.86
N LEU A 110 -0.90 -2.51 34.18
CA LEU A 110 0.19 -1.74 34.76
C LEU A 110 -0.31 -0.61 35.68
N TRP A 111 -1.36 0.10 35.29
CA TRP A 111 -1.95 1.23 36.02
C TRP A 111 -3.45 0.99 36.26
N PRO A 112 -3.82 0.10 37.20
CA PRO A 112 -5.21 -0.31 37.40
C PRO A 112 -6.15 0.82 37.84
N ARG A 113 -5.60 1.91 38.41
CA ARG A 113 -6.28 3.14 38.84
C ARG A 113 -6.42 4.20 37.75
N ARG A 114 -6.05 3.87 36.50
CA ARG A 114 -6.06 4.78 35.33
C ARG A 114 -6.83 4.18 34.17
N LYS A 115 -8.11 3.85 34.42
CA LYS A 115 -9.01 3.34 33.37
C LYS A 115 -9.18 4.32 32.23
N ASP A 116 -9.13 5.62 32.51
CA ASP A 116 -9.20 6.67 31.51
C ASP A 116 -7.97 6.69 30.59
N ALA A 117 -6.77 6.59 31.16
CA ALA A 117 -5.53 6.55 30.42
C ALA A 117 -5.43 5.28 29.57
N ALA A 118 -5.94 4.15 30.06
CA ALA A 118 -6.06 2.92 29.27
C ALA A 118 -6.96 3.10 28.03
N LEU A 119 -8.12 3.74 28.20
CA LEU A 119 -9.04 4.04 27.09
C LEU A 119 -8.42 5.04 26.10
N TRP A 120 -7.83 6.14 26.59
CA TRP A 120 -7.28 7.18 25.72
C TRP A 120 -6.06 6.66 24.96
N ALA A 121 -5.16 5.94 25.62
CA ALA A 121 -3.98 5.37 24.97
C ALA A 121 -4.36 4.34 23.90
N SER A 122 -5.31 3.44 24.18
CA SER A 122 -5.73 2.44 23.18
C SER A 122 -6.50 3.06 22.02
N LEU A 123 -7.34 4.08 22.27
CA LEU A 123 -8.05 4.81 21.22
C LEU A 123 -7.08 5.57 20.31
N LEU A 124 -6.13 6.32 20.89
CA LEU A 124 -5.09 7.01 20.14
C LEU A 124 -4.17 6.03 19.39
N PHE A 125 -3.89 4.86 19.98
CA PHE A 125 -3.10 3.81 19.35
C PHE A 125 -3.78 3.26 18.09
N VAL A 126 -5.03 2.82 18.16
CA VAL A 126 -5.70 2.27 16.96
C VAL A 126 -5.86 3.32 15.87
N LEU A 127 -5.93 4.60 16.23
CA LEU A 127 -6.08 5.74 15.33
C LEU A 127 -4.76 6.44 14.98
N TYR A 128 -3.59 5.91 15.35
CA TYR A 128 -2.32 6.61 15.18
C TYR A 128 -2.12 7.10 13.72
N PRO A 129 -2.04 8.42 13.48
CA PRO A 129 -2.08 9.01 12.14
C PRO A 129 -0.73 8.97 11.39
N GLY A 130 0.35 8.58 12.06
CA GLY A 130 1.66 8.46 11.40
C GLY A 130 1.74 7.27 10.44
N PHE A 131 0.90 6.25 10.66
CA PHE A 131 0.85 5.04 9.85
C PHE A 131 -0.45 5.00 9.04
N THR A 132 -0.37 5.12 7.72
CA THR A 132 -1.55 5.12 6.82
C THR A 132 -1.62 3.92 5.88
N GLN A 133 -0.76 2.91 6.06
CA GLN A 133 -0.71 1.77 5.14
C GLN A 133 -1.61 0.58 5.55
N GLN A 134 -2.65 0.81 6.37
CA GLN A 134 -3.56 -0.24 6.86
C GLN A 134 -4.13 -1.11 5.71
N HIS A 135 -4.36 -0.51 4.55
CA HIS A 135 -5.01 -1.14 3.40
C HIS A 135 -4.11 -2.06 2.58
N ILE A 136 -2.79 -2.06 2.83
CA ILE A 136 -1.88 -3.12 2.39
C ILE A 136 -2.06 -4.29 3.36
N ALA A 137 -3.24 -4.90 3.26
CA ALA A 137 -3.92 -5.62 4.31
C ALA A 137 -3.32 -7.01 4.58
N ILE A 138 -2.82 -7.70 3.56
CA ILE A 138 -2.11 -8.97 3.80
C ILE A 138 -0.87 -8.65 4.61
N THR A 139 -0.05 -7.73 4.11
CA THR A 139 1.22 -7.35 4.72
C THR A 139 1.01 -6.86 6.15
N TYR A 140 0.27 -5.77 6.36
CA TYR A 140 0.17 -5.19 7.70
C TYR A 140 -0.80 -5.91 8.62
N GLY A 141 -1.76 -6.67 8.10
CA GLY A 141 -2.52 -7.62 8.91
C GLY A 141 -1.59 -8.58 9.64
N HIS A 142 -0.60 -9.14 8.93
CA HIS A 142 0.42 -10.01 9.54
C HIS A 142 1.34 -9.23 10.50
N PHE A 143 1.68 -7.97 10.24
CA PHE A 143 2.41 -7.16 11.23
C PHE A 143 1.60 -6.98 12.53
N PHE A 144 0.28 -6.76 12.42
CA PHE A 144 -0.59 -6.64 13.59
C PHE A 144 -0.73 -7.96 14.36
N VAL A 145 -0.65 -9.12 13.71
CA VAL A 145 -0.55 -10.42 14.40
C VAL A 145 0.70 -10.44 15.29
N VAL A 146 1.85 -10.08 14.73
CA VAL A 146 3.14 -10.08 15.44
C VAL A 146 3.14 -9.06 16.58
N LEU A 147 2.64 -7.85 16.34
CA LEU A 147 2.50 -6.81 17.38
C LEU A 147 1.52 -7.24 18.49
N SER A 148 0.44 -7.96 18.14
CA SER A 148 -0.49 -8.53 19.12
C SER A 148 0.22 -9.56 19.99
N ALA A 149 1.06 -10.43 19.41
CA ALA A 149 1.84 -11.41 20.15
C ALA A 149 2.76 -10.71 21.18
N LEU A 150 3.46 -9.64 20.79
CA LEU A 150 4.28 -8.84 21.72
C LEU A 150 3.45 -8.25 22.87
N LEU A 151 2.34 -7.58 22.56
CA LEU A 151 1.51 -6.91 23.58
C LEU A 151 0.85 -7.92 24.54
N ILE A 152 0.33 -9.03 24.02
CA ILE A 152 -0.25 -10.11 24.83
C ILE A 152 0.84 -10.77 25.68
N SER A 153 2.04 -10.97 25.12
CA SER A 153 3.19 -11.46 25.88
C SER A 153 3.50 -10.55 27.08
N PHE A 154 3.49 -9.22 26.91
CA PHE A 154 3.64 -8.29 28.03
C PHE A 154 2.50 -8.42 29.06
N CYS A 155 1.25 -8.53 28.62
CA CYS A 155 0.10 -8.73 29.52
C CYS A 155 0.25 -10.00 30.36
N LEU A 156 0.63 -11.11 29.73
CA LEU A 156 0.86 -12.39 30.40
C LEU A 156 2.06 -12.32 31.37
N THR A 157 3.12 -11.61 31.01
CA THR A 157 4.23 -11.33 31.95
C THR A 157 3.74 -10.57 33.19
N VAL A 158 2.91 -9.54 33.04
CA VAL A 158 2.33 -8.83 34.19
C VAL A 158 1.46 -9.76 35.03
N LEU A 159 0.64 -10.61 34.40
CA LEU A 159 -0.20 -11.59 35.10
C LEU A 159 0.61 -12.63 35.86
N ALA A 160 1.72 -13.13 35.30
CA ALA A 160 2.64 -14.04 35.97
C ALA A 160 3.25 -13.40 37.23
N VAL A 161 3.64 -12.13 37.14
CA VAL A 161 4.21 -11.37 38.26
C VAL A 161 3.17 -11.10 39.36
N LYS A 162 1.94 -10.76 38.96
CA LYS A 162 0.84 -10.46 39.91
C LYS A 162 0.21 -11.70 40.53
N ASN A 163 0.23 -12.84 39.83
CA ASN A 163 -0.36 -14.10 40.29
C ASN A 163 0.66 -15.25 40.27
N PRO A 164 1.60 -15.30 41.25
CA PRO A 164 2.67 -16.30 41.28
C PRO A 164 2.18 -17.75 41.21
N GLN A 165 1.00 -18.06 41.75
CA GLN A 165 0.40 -19.40 41.74
C GLN A 165 0.06 -19.90 40.33
N ARG A 166 -0.22 -19.00 39.37
CA ARG A 166 -0.52 -19.31 37.97
C ARG A 166 0.63 -18.93 37.04
N ALA A 167 1.79 -18.55 37.58
CA ALA A 167 2.95 -18.16 36.78
C ALA A 167 3.45 -19.31 35.90
N TRP A 168 3.25 -20.57 36.30
CA TRP A 168 3.59 -21.75 35.51
C TRP A 168 2.81 -21.84 34.20
N LEU A 169 1.61 -21.24 34.13
CA LEU A 169 0.81 -21.16 32.91
C LEU A 169 1.15 -19.91 32.10
N TYR A 170 1.17 -18.75 32.74
CA TYR A 170 1.35 -17.47 32.05
C TYR A 170 2.77 -17.28 31.51
N THR A 171 3.81 -17.79 32.19
CA THR A 171 5.20 -17.59 31.76
C THR A 171 5.52 -18.33 30.45
N PRO A 172 5.19 -19.64 30.29
CA PRO A 172 5.39 -20.32 29.01
C PRO A 172 4.61 -19.68 27.87
N LEU A 173 3.35 -19.32 28.07
CA LEU A 173 2.54 -18.63 27.05
C LEU A 173 3.17 -17.29 26.64
N ALA A 174 3.66 -16.51 27.61
CA ALA A 174 4.35 -15.26 27.34
C ALA A 174 5.66 -15.47 26.56
N LEU A 175 6.42 -16.52 26.88
CA LEU A 175 7.67 -16.87 26.19
C LEU A 175 7.42 -17.31 24.74
N VAL A 176 6.39 -18.12 24.48
CA VAL A 176 6.01 -18.54 23.13
C VAL A 176 5.63 -17.33 22.28
N LEU A 177 4.82 -16.41 22.81
CA LEU A 177 4.45 -15.20 22.09
C LEU A 177 5.61 -14.22 21.91
N ALA A 178 6.52 -14.13 22.89
CA ALA A 178 7.75 -13.34 22.76
C ALA A 178 8.66 -13.93 21.65
N ALA A 179 8.82 -15.25 21.62
CA ALA A 179 9.56 -15.94 20.57
C ALA A 179 8.91 -15.71 19.19
N ALA A 180 7.59 -15.85 19.08
CA ALA A 180 6.87 -15.56 17.83
C ALA A 180 7.17 -14.13 17.34
N ASN A 181 7.10 -13.13 18.22
CA ASN A 181 7.49 -11.75 17.89
C ASN A 181 8.94 -11.65 17.37
N LEU A 182 9.89 -12.19 18.15
CA LEU A 182 11.32 -12.03 17.91
C LEU A 182 11.83 -12.78 16.68
N PHE A 183 11.23 -13.91 16.33
CA PHE A 183 11.64 -14.70 15.16
C PHE A 183 10.91 -14.27 13.88
N MET A 184 9.66 -13.80 13.97
CA MET A 184 8.88 -13.43 12.78
C MET A 184 9.29 -12.08 12.16
N MET A 185 9.55 -11.03 12.97
CA MET A 185 9.74 -9.68 12.42
C MET A 185 10.79 -8.86 13.17
N GLU A 186 11.50 -7.99 12.46
CA GLU A 186 12.52 -7.10 13.03
C GLU A 186 11.97 -5.77 13.56
N TYR A 187 10.82 -5.31 13.05
CA TYR A 187 10.21 -4.02 13.39
C TYR A 187 9.94 -3.84 14.88
N PHE A 188 9.56 -4.92 15.56
CA PHE A 188 9.21 -4.91 16.99
C PHE A 188 10.27 -5.58 17.87
N PHE A 189 11.41 -5.94 17.29
CA PHE A 189 12.45 -6.72 17.97
C PHE A 189 12.98 -5.99 19.21
N MET A 190 13.34 -4.72 19.04
CA MET A 190 13.91 -3.91 20.13
C MET A 190 12.87 -3.49 21.17
N LEU A 191 11.58 -3.49 20.83
CA LEU A 191 10.51 -3.22 21.81
C LEU A 191 10.46 -4.27 22.93
N GLU A 192 10.97 -5.48 22.70
CA GLU A 192 11.11 -6.52 23.72
C GLU A 192 11.95 -6.05 24.94
N LEU A 193 12.86 -5.09 24.73
CA LEU A 193 13.68 -4.48 25.79
C LEU A 193 12.88 -3.61 26.77
N LEU A 194 11.58 -3.37 26.50
CA LEU A 194 10.65 -2.80 27.48
C LEU A 194 10.27 -3.78 28.58
N ARG A 195 10.44 -5.09 28.38
CA ARG A 195 10.01 -6.11 29.34
C ARG A 195 10.54 -5.94 30.77
N PRO A 196 11.82 -5.63 31.03
CA PRO A 196 12.29 -5.35 32.40
C PRO A 196 11.51 -4.20 33.05
N LEU A 197 11.13 -3.17 32.28
CA LEU A 197 10.31 -2.07 32.77
C LEU A 197 8.87 -2.51 33.04
N VAL A 198 8.28 -3.34 32.18
CA VAL A 198 6.96 -3.96 32.39
C VAL A 198 6.94 -4.78 33.70
N ILE A 199 7.94 -5.62 33.92
CA ILE A 199 8.07 -6.42 35.16
C ILE A 199 8.28 -5.49 36.37
N TRP A 200 9.14 -4.49 36.24
CA TRP A 200 9.40 -3.53 37.31
C TRP A 200 8.11 -2.81 37.73
N LEU A 201 7.32 -2.30 36.77
CA LEU A 201 6.03 -1.63 37.01
C LEU A 201 4.99 -2.57 37.63
N ALA A 202 4.99 -3.85 37.27
CA ALA A 202 4.07 -4.85 37.83
C ALA A 202 4.39 -5.24 39.29
N LEU A 203 5.64 -5.05 39.75
CA LEU A 203 6.06 -5.38 41.11
C LEU A 203 5.60 -4.33 42.14
N PRO A 204 5.17 -4.74 43.35
CA PRO A 204 4.84 -3.83 44.45
C PRO A 204 6.00 -2.90 44.84
N VAL A 205 5.67 -1.64 45.16
CA VAL A 205 6.64 -0.57 45.46
C VAL A 205 7.49 -0.87 46.70
N GLU A 206 6.91 -1.51 47.72
CA GLU A 206 7.51 -1.73 49.05
C GLU A 206 8.59 -2.84 49.07
N LYS A 207 8.85 -3.52 47.95
CA LYS A 207 9.83 -4.61 47.93
C LYS A 207 11.26 -4.04 47.88
N GLN A 208 11.99 -4.14 49.00
CA GLN A 208 13.41 -3.75 49.16
C GLN A 208 14.40 -4.38 48.15
N LYS A 209 13.95 -5.28 47.26
CA LYS A 209 14.73 -5.91 46.18
C LYS A 209 14.02 -5.85 44.82
N ARG A 210 13.19 -4.83 44.57
CA ARG A 210 12.36 -4.69 43.36
C ARG A 210 13.17 -4.79 42.06
N LEU A 211 14.32 -4.10 41.98
CA LEU A 211 15.20 -4.15 40.82
C LEU A 211 15.76 -5.56 40.57
N ARG A 212 16.28 -6.22 41.62
CA ARG A 212 16.79 -7.60 41.51
C ARG A 212 15.71 -8.58 41.05
N ARG A 213 14.47 -8.45 41.56
CA ARG A 213 13.35 -9.30 41.13
C ARG A 213 12.95 -9.04 39.68
N ALA A 214 12.97 -7.78 39.23
CA ALA A 214 12.72 -7.44 37.85
C ALA A 214 13.77 -8.05 36.91
N ALA A 215 15.06 -7.93 37.27
CA ALA A 215 16.16 -8.52 36.52
C ALA A 215 16.06 -10.05 36.45
N LEU A 216 15.82 -10.73 37.58
CA LEU A 216 15.67 -12.19 37.62
C LEU A 216 14.44 -12.68 36.84
N GLY A 217 13.32 -11.96 36.92
CA GLY A 217 12.12 -12.28 36.15
C GLY A 217 12.27 -12.06 34.64
N TRP A 218 13.23 -11.23 34.23
CA TRP A 218 13.52 -10.97 32.81
C TRP A 218 14.39 -12.06 32.17
N ILE A 219 15.21 -12.78 32.95
CA ILE A 219 16.16 -13.79 32.45
C ILE A 219 15.53 -14.74 31.41
N PRO A 220 14.36 -15.37 31.63
CA PRO A 220 13.79 -16.30 30.65
C PRO A 220 13.53 -15.65 29.28
N TYR A 221 13.08 -14.39 29.28
CA TYR A 221 12.81 -13.65 28.05
C TYR A 221 14.08 -13.10 27.42
N LEU A 222 15.06 -12.70 28.24
CA LEU A 222 16.39 -12.32 27.75
C LEU A 222 17.07 -13.49 27.03
N LEU A 223 16.92 -14.73 27.52
CA LEU A 223 17.43 -15.91 26.84
C LEU A 223 16.79 -16.08 25.45
N VAL A 224 15.47 -15.89 25.33
CA VAL A 224 14.78 -15.94 24.02
C VAL A 224 15.25 -14.80 23.11
N PHE A 225 15.40 -13.59 23.65
CA PHE A 225 15.92 -12.43 22.92
C PHE A 225 17.34 -12.68 22.40
N VAL A 226 18.24 -13.19 23.24
CA VAL A 226 19.61 -13.53 22.86
C VAL A 226 19.62 -14.68 21.84
N ALA A 227 18.78 -15.71 22.01
CA ALA A 227 18.68 -16.80 21.03
C ALA A 227 18.23 -16.29 19.65
N ALA A 228 17.21 -15.42 19.61
CA ALA A 228 16.75 -14.81 18.37
C ALA A 228 17.81 -13.87 17.76
N PHE A 229 18.53 -13.10 18.59
CA PHE A 229 19.63 -12.25 18.14
C PHE A 229 20.78 -13.08 17.54
N VAL A 230 21.17 -14.17 18.20
CA VAL A 230 22.22 -15.07 17.71
C VAL A 230 21.79 -15.72 16.41
N TRP A 231 20.57 -16.21 16.32
CA TRP A 231 20.02 -16.79 15.11
C TRP A 231 20.04 -15.79 13.94
N ARG A 232 19.56 -14.57 14.16
CA ARG A 232 19.51 -13.50 13.14
C ARG A 232 20.88 -13.03 12.68
N THR A 233 21.84 -12.92 13.60
CA THR A 233 23.14 -12.28 13.32
C THR A 233 24.17 -13.29 12.78
N PHE A 234 24.15 -14.52 13.28
CA PHE A 234 25.20 -15.52 13.03
C PHE A 234 24.73 -16.75 12.25
N LEU A 235 23.44 -17.12 12.33
CA LEU A 235 22.92 -18.33 11.68
C LEU A 235 22.11 -18.04 10.42
N PHE A 236 21.64 -16.81 10.24
CA PHE A 236 20.80 -16.40 9.12
C PHE A 236 21.56 -15.44 8.19
N GLU A 237 22.27 -16.03 7.21
CA GLU A 237 23.26 -15.35 6.36
C GLU A 237 22.69 -14.15 5.57
N TYR A 238 21.43 -14.21 5.15
CA TYR A 238 20.80 -13.18 4.31
C TYR A 238 20.50 -11.86 5.04
N GLN A 239 20.41 -11.86 6.37
CA GLN A 239 20.11 -10.63 7.12
C GLN A 239 21.28 -9.64 7.13
N ASN A 240 22.52 -10.13 6.99
CA ASN A 240 23.71 -9.28 6.89
C ASN A 240 23.98 -8.79 5.46
N GLN A 241 23.33 -9.36 4.44
CA GLN A 241 23.51 -8.97 3.04
C GLN A 241 22.62 -7.77 2.65
N ASN A 242 21.46 -7.61 3.29
CA ASN A 242 20.46 -6.62 2.88
C ASN A 242 20.57 -5.27 3.61
N TYR A 243 21.19 -5.20 4.80
CA TYR A 243 21.35 -3.96 5.56
C TYR A 243 22.68 -3.95 6.32
N GLU A 244 23.64 -3.16 5.84
CA GLU A 244 24.88 -2.93 6.59
C GLU A 244 24.61 -2.06 7.84
N ASN A 245 25.35 -2.34 8.92
CA ASN A 245 25.32 -1.50 10.12
C ASN A 245 26.10 -0.20 9.89
N VAL A 246 25.49 0.74 9.19
CA VAL A 246 26.07 2.05 8.85
C VAL A 246 26.51 2.80 10.11
N LEU A 247 25.72 2.74 11.18
CA LEU A 247 26.06 3.41 12.44
C LEU A 247 27.36 2.89 13.06
N LEU A 248 27.61 1.58 13.01
CA LEU A 248 28.83 1.00 13.56
C LEU A 248 30.06 1.41 12.75
N ALA A 249 29.93 1.47 11.42
CA ALA A 249 30.97 1.98 10.54
C ALA A 249 31.28 3.46 10.85
N GLN A 250 30.25 4.29 11.00
CA GLN A 250 30.39 5.70 11.34
C GLN A 250 31.01 5.92 12.72
N LEU A 251 30.61 5.14 13.74
CA LEU A 251 31.19 5.22 15.09
C LEU A 251 32.68 4.88 15.10
N ARG A 252 33.11 3.92 14.28
CA ARG A 252 34.53 3.56 14.12
C ARG A 252 35.33 4.65 13.41
N ALA A 253 34.74 5.31 12.41
CA ALA A 253 35.42 6.33 11.61
C ALA A 253 35.46 7.71 12.30
N GLN A 254 34.32 8.17 12.83
CA GLN A 254 34.14 9.52 13.36
C GLN A 254 33.18 9.52 14.57
N PRO A 255 33.65 9.08 15.77
CA PRO A 255 32.77 8.78 16.90
C PRO A 255 31.94 9.98 17.40
N LEU A 256 32.53 11.17 17.52
CA LEU A 256 31.82 12.36 17.99
C LEU A 256 30.72 12.79 17.00
N GLN A 257 31.01 12.76 15.70
CA GLN A 257 30.05 13.11 14.66
C GLN A 257 28.94 12.06 14.55
N ALA A 258 29.27 10.77 14.66
CA ALA A 258 28.28 9.69 14.66
C ALA A 258 27.34 9.78 15.87
N ILE A 259 27.86 10.09 17.07
CA ILE A 259 27.02 10.30 18.27
C ILE A 259 26.12 11.53 18.12
N ALA A 260 26.67 12.65 17.65
CA ALA A 260 25.88 13.86 17.40
C ALA A 260 24.80 13.65 16.33
N GLY A 261 25.15 12.97 15.24
CA GLY A 261 24.22 12.59 14.17
C GLY A 261 23.13 11.65 14.65
N LEU A 262 23.47 10.66 15.49
CA LEU A 262 22.49 9.78 16.12
C LEU A 262 21.54 10.55 17.03
N ALA A 263 22.06 11.45 17.88
CA ALA A 263 21.21 12.26 18.75
C ALA A 263 20.24 13.13 17.93
N LEU A 264 20.70 13.74 16.84
CA LEU A 264 19.86 14.51 15.93
C LEU A 264 18.81 13.64 15.22
N ALA A 265 19.18 12.45 14.76
CA ALA A 265 18.26 11.50 14.15
C ALA A 265 17.16 11.07 15.14
N VAL A 266 17.52 10.76 16.39
CA VAL A 266 16.56 10.43 17.45
C VAL A 266 15.58 11.59 17.66
N LEU A 267 16.07 12.82 17.80
CA LEU A 267 15.21 14.00 17.99
C LEU A 267 14.29 14.25 16.80
N ARG A 268 14.82 14.18 15.57
CA ARG A 268 14.06 14.33 14.32
C ARG A 268 12.96 13.28 14.25
N ASP A 269 13.29 12.02 14.50
CA ASP A 269 12.34 10.92 14.35
C ASP A 269 11.30 10.93 15.47
N PHE A 270 11.65 11.38 16.68
CA PHE A 270 10.69 11.64 17.76
C PHE A 270 9.74 12.77 17.38
N PHE A 271 10.24 13.85 16.78
CA PHE A 271 9.40 14.92 16.24
C PHE A 271 8.45 14.37 15.17
N THR A 272 8.97 13.61 14.20
CA THR A 272 8.18 13.05 13.09
C THR A 272 7.09 12.09 13.59
N THR A 273 7.45 11.14 14.45
CA THR A 273 6.55 10.05 14.90
C THR A 273 5.67 10.41 16.10
N ALA A 274 5.88 11.55 16.75
CA ALA A 274 4.96 12.07 17.76
C ALA A 274 4.32 13.38 17.30
N LEU A 275 5.09 14.47 17.28
CA LEU A 275 4.53 15.81 17.10
C LEU A 275 3.98 16.03 15.68
N ALA A 276 4.75 15.70 14.64
CA ALA A 276 4.30 15.86 13.26
C ALA A 276 3.18 14.86 12.90
N ALA A 277 3.30 13.60 13.35
CA ALA A 277 2.25 12.60 13.17
C ALA A 277 0.92 13.08 13.75
N TRP A 278 0.88 13.51 15.02
CA TRP A 278 -0.33 14.04 15.64
C TRP A 278 -0.73 15.41 15.10
N GLY A 279 0.21 16.21 14.57
CA GLY A 279 -0.07 17.44 13.86
C GLY A 279 -0.80 17.23 12.53
N ARG A 280 -0.56 16.10 11.85
CA ARG A 280 -1.20 15.74 10.57
C ARG A 280 -2.73 15.71 10.65
N VAL A 281 -3.31 15.42 11.81
CA VAL A 281 -4.79 15.39 11.95
C VAL A 281 -5.43 16.75 11.70
N PHE A 282 -4.66 17.85 11.80
CA PHE A 282 -5.11 19.20 11.53
C PHE A 282 -4.85 19.64 10.08
N TRP A 283 -4.27 18.79 9.24
CA TRP A 283 -4.10 19.07 7.82
C TRP A 283 -5.39 18.72 7.10
N LEU A 284 -6.20 19.75 6.86
CA LEU A 284 -7.44 19.61 6.12
C LEU A 284 -7.13 19.44 4.63
N PRO A 285 -7.74 18.45 3.97
CA PRO A 285 -7.48 18.18 2.57
C PRO A 285 -8.09 19.24 1.63
N ASN A 286 -7.52 19.35 0.44
CA ASN A 286 -8.05 20.20 -0.60
C ASN A 286 -9.43 19.70 -1.06
N THR A 287 -10.47 20.51 -0.83
CA THR A 287 -11.86 20.16 -1.18
C THR A 287 -12.10 19.99 -2.67
N VAL A 288 -11.26 20.63 -3.50
CA VAL A 288 -11.32 20.50 -4.97
C VAL A 288 -10.82 19.11 -5.40
N GLU A 289 -9.68 18.67 -4.88
CA GLU A 289 -9.06 17.37 -5.21
C GLU A 289 -9.86 16.17 -4.67
N LEU A 290 -10.51 16.33 -3.51
CA LEU A 290 -11.39 15.30 -2.96
C LEU A 290 -12.72 15.19 -3.72
N GLY A 291 -13.18 16.29 -4.29
CA GLY A 291 -14.52 16.40 -4.85
C GLY A 291 -15.61 16.57 -3.79
N ARG A 292 -16.65 17.32 -4.14
CA ARG A 292 -17.71 17.78 -3.23
C ARG A 292 -18.35 16.67 -2.39
N ARG A 293 -18.68 15.53 -3.01
CA ARG A 293 -19.37 14.42 -2.31
C ARG A 293 -18.47 13.79 -1.24
N THR A 294 -17.22 13.49 -1.58
CA THR A 294 -16.26 12.91 -0.62
C THR A 294 -15.95 13.88 0.51
N THR A 295 -15.84 15.18 0.23
CA THR A 295 -15.70 16.21 1.28
C THR A 295 -16.90 16.23 2.23
N GLN A 296 -18.13 16.13 1.73
CA GLN A 296 -19.34 16.08 2.58
C GLN A 296 -19.37 14.83 3.46
N VAL A 297 -19.04 13.66 2.90
CA VAL A 297 -18.97 12.40 3.65
C VAL A 297 -17.89 12.48 4.72
N LEU A 298 -16.71 13.00 4.39
CA LEU A 298 -15.62 13.20 5.35
C LEU A 298 -16.04 14.15 6.49
N ALA A 299 -16.64 15.29 6.16
CA ALA A 299 -17.09 16.27 7.16
C ALA A 299 -18.15 15.67 8.09
N LEU A 300 -19.14 14.95 7.53
CA LEU A 300 -20.16 14.25 8.31
C LEU A 300 -19.54 13.16 9.19
N LEU A 301 -18.61 12.37 8.66
CA LEU A 301 -17.92 11.30 9.39
C LEU A 301 -17.14 11.87 10.58
N VAL A 302 -16.36 12.93 10.38
CA VAL A 302 -15.60 13.59 11.44
C VAL A 302 -16.54 14.19 12.48
N ALA A 303 -17.60 14.88 12.06
CA ALA A 303 -18.56 15.48 12.99
C ALA A 303 -19.33 14.42 13.81
N ALA A 304 -19.83 13.37 13.16
CA ALA A 304 -20.54 12.27 13.81
C ALA A 304 -19.61 11.50 14.77
N SER A 305 -18.38 11.22 14.34
CA SER A 305 -17.36 10.57 15.18
C SER A 305 -17.02 11.43 16.38
N LEU A 306 -16.85 12.75 16.20
CA LEU A 306 -16.58 13.68 17.30
C LEU A 306 -17.72 13.66 18.32
N VAL A 307 -18.97 13.82 17.89
CA VAL A 307 -20.13 13.80 18.78
C VAL A 307 -20.23 12.45 19.51
N GLY A 308 -20.11 11.33 18.79
CA GLY A 308 -20.16 10.00 19.37
C GLY A 308 -19.05 9.76 20.40
N LEU A 309 -17.81 10.12 20.08
CA LEU A 309 -16.65 9.99 20.96
C LEU A 309 -16.77 10.92 22.18
N LEU A 310 -17.23 12.16 22.01
CA LEU A 310 -17.44 13.08 23.14
C LEU A 310 -18.48 12.52 24.09
N VAL A 311 -19.62 12.07 23.58
CA VAL A 311 -20.67 11.43 24.41
C VAL A 311 -20.09 10.22 25.14
N TYR A 312 -19.37 9.36 24.44
CA TYR A 312 -18.76 8.17 25.03
C TYR A 312 -17.74 8.53 26.13
N LEU A 313 -16.75 9.36 25.82
CA LEU A 313 -15.66 9.74 26.74
C LEU A 313 -16.18 10.48 27.97
N LEU A 314 -17.18 11.36 27.83
CA LEU A 314 -17.77 12.10 28.94
C LEU A 314 -18.67 11.24 29.83
N LYS A 315 -19.28 10.18 29.28
CA LYS A 315 -20.18 9.27 30.00
C LYS A 315 -19.47 8.02 30.56
N THR A 316 -18.16 7.89 30.37
CA THR A 316 -17.37 6.89 31.12
C THR A 316 -17.18 7.33 32.57
N LYS A 317 -17.20 6.37 33.50
CA LYS A 317 -17.03 6.65 34.94
C LYS A 317 -15.74 7.47 35.18
N PRO A 318 -15.83 8.65 35.82
CA PRO A 318 -14.66 9.37 36.29
C PRO A 318 -13.99 8.59 37.42
N GLU A 319 -12.66 8.54 37.43
CA GLU A 319 -11.89 8.03 38.57
C GLU A 319 -11.64 9.14 39.60
N ASP A 320 -11.69 8.76 40.88
CA ASP A 320 -11.46 9.65 42.03
C ASP A 320 -10.16 10.43 41.88
N ALA A 321 -10.21 11.74 42.19
CA ALA A 321 -9.04 12.62 42.14
C ALA A 321 -8.09 12.26 43.30
N ASP A 322 -6.88 11.83 42.97
CA ASP A 322 -5.87 11.44 43.94
C ASP A 322 -4.48 11.94 43.49
N ASP A 323 -3.62 12.29 44.45
CA ASP A 323 -2.29 12.88 44.23
C ASP A 323 -1.36 11.92 43.45
N HIS A 324 -1.65 10.62 43.52
CA HIS A 324 -0.98 9.57 42.75
C HIS A 324 -1.11 9.73 41.21
N LYS A 325 -2.09 10.50 40.71
CA LYS A 325 -2.34 10.66 39.27
C LYS A 325 -1.15 11.29 38.53
N ARG A 326 -0.46 12.27 39.11
CA ARG A 326 0.63 12.96 38.41
C ARG A 326 1.84 12.04 38.22
N ARG A 327 2.19 11.28 39.26
CA ARG A 327 3.31 10.33 39.22
C ARG A 327 3.07 9.20 38.21
N GLU A 328 1.85 8.67 38.15
CA GLU A 328 1.50 7.64 37.16
C GLU A 328 1.53 8.17 35.73
N SER A 329 1.05 9.40 35.48
CA SER A 329 1.15 10.02 34.15
C SER A 329 2.59 10.26 33.72
N LEU A 330 3.47 10.68 34.63
CA LEU A 330 4.91 10.77 34.34
C LEU A 330 5.53 9.40 34.04
N ALA A 331 5.13 8.35 34.78
CA ALA A 331 5.60 6.99 34.51
C ALA A 331 5.12 6.48 33.14
N MET A 332 3.88 6.78 32.74
CA MET A 332 3.34 6.46 31.41
C MET A 332 4.08 7.23 30.31
N LEU A 333 4.37 8.52 30.53
CA LEU A 333 5.14 9.34 29.59
C LEU A 333 6.55 8.76 29.41
N ALA A 334 7.25 8.43 30.51
CA ALA A 334 8.57 7.81 30.46
C ALA A 334 8.53 6.45 29.75
N PHE A 335 7.53 5.62 30.02
CA PHE A 335 7.33 4.35 29.30
C PHE A 335 7.13 4.59 27.80
N GLY A 336 6.30 5.58 27.43
CA GLY A 336 6.05 5.94 26.04
C GLY A 336 7.31 6.40 25.31
N LEU A 337 8.10 7.29 25.92
CA LEU A 337 9.36 7.78 25.36
C LEU A 337 10.41 6.67 25.22
N LEU A 338 10.52 5.77 26.20
CA LEU A 338 11.40 4.59 26.09
C LEU A 338 10.92 3.62 25.01
N ALA A 339 9.60 3.47 24.83
CA ALA A 339 9.06 2.66 23.74
C ALA A 339 9.38 3.26 22.37
N MET A 340 9.32 4.59 22.22
CA MET A 340 9.78 5.27 21.01
C MET A 340 11.29 5.10 20.80
N LEU A 341 12.09 5.15 21.86
CA LEU A 341 13.54 4.94 21.77
C LEU A 341 13.87 3.55 21.23
N PHE A 342 13.24 2.52 21.78
CA PHE A 342 13.45 1.14 21.31
C PHE A 342 12.82 0.88 19.95
N ALA A 343 11.70 1.51 19.61
CA ALA A 343 11.10 1.46 18.28
C ALA A 343 12.05 1.99 17.19
N GLY A 344 12.79 3.07 17.50
CA GLY A 344 13.69 3.72 16.55
C GLY A 344 15.04 3.04 16.35
N ALA A 345 15.49 2.26 17.35
CA ALA A 345 16.83 1.68 17.35
C ALA A 345 17.21 0.92 16.06
N PRO A 346 16.36 0.04 15.48
CA PRO A 346 16.69 -0.65 14.23
C PRO A 346 16.90 0.30 13.03
N PHE A 347 16.13 1.39 12.96
CA PHE A 347 16.20 2.34 11.85
C PHE A 347 17.47 3.20 11.93
N TRP A 348 17.86 3.62 13.13
CA TRP A 348 19.10 4.39 13.31
C TRP A 348 20.35 3.54 13.05
N MET A 349 20.31 2.23 13.35
CA MET A 349 21.42 1.32 13.05
C MET A 349 21.64 1.14 11.55
N THR A 350 20.57 1.22 10.75
CA THR A 350 20.55 0.98 9.30
C THR A 350 20.43 2.27 8.46
N ASN A 351 20.47 3.44 9.11
CA ASN A 351 20.27 4.76 8.49
C ASN A 351 18.94 4.89 7.70
N LEU A 352 17.92 4.12 8.08
CA LEU A 352 16.56 4.28 7.58
C LEU A 352 15.88 5.44 8.31
N THR A 353 15.10 6.24 7.59
CA THR A 353 14.47 7.45 8.15
C THR A 353 12.95 7.32 8.17
N PRO A 354 12.31 7.29 9.36
CA PRO A 354 10.86 7.41 9.47
C PRO A 354 10.38 8.72 8.86
N SER A 355 9.36 8.65 8.00
CA SER A 355 8.68 9.81 7.43
C SER A 355 7.15 9.65 7.58
N LEU A 356 6.38 10.66 7.17
CA LEU A 356 4.91 10.58 7.13
C LEU A 356 4.36 10.32 5.72
N ILE A 357 5.25 10.13 4.73
CA ILE A 357 4.92 9.99 3.31
C ILE A 357 5.13 8.51 2.91
N TYR A 358 4.27 8.00 2.03
CA TYR A 358 4.44 6.67 1.45
C TYR A 358 5.75 6.58 0.64
N PRO A 359 6.48 5.46 0.65
CA PRO A 359 6.26 4.24 1.43
C PRO A 359 6.93 4.26 2.82
N SER A 360 7.71 5.30 3.15
CA SER A 360 8.53 5.36 4.36
C SER A 360 7.72 5.53 5.65
N ASN A 361 6.45 5.93 5.57
CA ASN A 361 5.58 5.99 6.74
C ASN A 361 5.28 4.63 7.41
N ARG A 362 5.62 3.52 6.75
CA ARG A 362 5.67 2.20 7.38
C ARG A 362 6.60 2.13 8.59
N PHE A 363 7.69 2.90 8.59
CA PHE A 363 8.66 2.91 9.68
C PHE A 363 8.12 3.59 10.95
N THR A 364 6.96 4.25 10.88
CA THR A 364 6.28 4.81 12.06
C THR A 364 5.47 3.76 12.84
N LEU A 365 5.23 2.58 12.26
CA LEU A 365 4.42 1.50 12.86
C LEU A 365 4.94 1.07 14.25
N PRO A 366 6.24 0.83 14.48
CA PRO A 366 6.74 0.44 15.81
C PRO A 366 6.60 1.55 16.86
N PHE A 367 6.54 2.82 16.44
CA PHE A 367 6.42 3.98 17.33
C PHE A 367 5.00 4.19 17.87
N MET A 368 4.00 3.53 17.29
CA MET A 368 2.60 3.68 17.65
C MET A 368 2.33 3.58 19.17
N LEU A 369 2.91 2.56 19.82
CA LEU A 369 2.72 2.32 21.25
C LEU A 369 3.26 3.51 22.06
N GLY A 370 4.49 3.91 21.77
CA GLY A 370 5.17 4.97 22.51
C GLY A 370 4.55 6.34 22.29
N SER A 371 4.27 6.68 21.03
CA SER A 371 3.66 7.96 20.63
C SER A 371 2.27 8.14 21.23
N SER A 372 1.44 7.10 21.19
CA SER A 372 0.06 7.15 21.71
C SER A 372 0.02 7.20 23.24
N LEU A 373 0.91 6.46 23.92
CA LEU A 373 1.05 6.53 25.38
C LEU A 373 1.57 7.90 25.83
N ALA A 374 2.57 8.45 25.13
CA ALA A 374 3.10 9.77 25.43
C ALA A 374 2.02 10.85 25.28
N LEU A 375 1.26 10.85 24.18
CA LEU A 375 0.15 11.80 24.00
C LEU A 375 -0.94 11.62 25.05
N ALA A 376 -1.38 10.38 25.31
CA ALA A 376 -2.38 10.11 26.35
C ALA A 376 -1.92 10.57 27.74
N ALA A 377 -0.63 10.40 28.06
CA ALA A 377 -0.05 10.84 29.32
C ALA A 377 0.02 12.38 29.40
N LEU A 378 0.42 13.06 28.33
CA LEU A 378 0.47 14.53 28.25
C LEU A 378 -0.94 15.14 28.40
N LEU A 379 -1.93 14.63 27.68
CA LEU A 379 -3.33 15.09 27.78
C LEU A 379 -3.91 14.88 29.19
N ASN A 380 -3.54 13.77 29.84
CA ASN A 380 -3.89 13.53 31.24
C ASN A 380 -3.18 14.48 32.20
N TRP A 381 -1.95 14.87 31.89
CA TRP A 381 -1.12 15.73 32.73
C TRP A 381 -1.53 17.20 32.71
N LEU A 382 -2.23 17.65 31.67
CA LEU A 382 -2.76 19.02 31.58
C LEU A 382 -3.60 19.39 32.82
N PRO A 383 -3.51 20.63 33.33
CA PRO A 383 -4.41 21.08 34.38
C PRO A 383 -5.84 21.22 33.85
N GLY A 384 -6.85 21.11 34.72
CA GLY A 384 -8.24 21.38 34.39
C GLY A 384 -9.18 20.16 34.45
N PRO A 385 -10.48 20.38 34.18
CA PRO A 385 -11.51 19.38 34.37
C PRO A 385 -11.46 18.27 33.32
N ARG A 386 -11.98 17.08 33.67
CA ARG A 386 -11.98 15.90 32.79
C ARG A 386 -12.64 16.16 31.43
N TRP A 387 -13.71 16.96 31.38
CA TRP A 387 -14.44 17.20 30.14
C TRP A 387 -13.59 17.90 29.08
N TYR A 388 -12.71 18.81 29.49
CA TYR A 388 -11.78 19.50 28.58
C TYR A 388 -10.77 18.52 27.97
N LYS A 389 -10.16 17.67 28.82
CA LYS A 389 -9.21 16.64 28.38
C LYS A 389 -9.85 15.59 27.47
N ALA A 390 -11.03 15.11 27.85
CA ALA A 390 -11.83 14.21 27.02
C ALA A 390 -12.21 14.87 25.68
N GLY A 391 -12.50 16.17 25.71
CA GLY A 391 -12.71 16.99 24.52
C GLY A 391 -11.52 16.94 23.56
N LEU A 392 -10.31 17.20 24.06
CA LEU A 392 -9.08 17.12 23.27
C LEU A 392 -8.85 15.73 22.68
N VAL A 393 -8.98 14.67 23.49
CA VAL A 393 -8.86 13.29 23.00
C VAL A 393 -9.88 13.00 21.90
N GLY A 394 -11.14 13.44 22.10
CA GLY A 394 -12.21 13.31 21.12
C GLY A 394 -11.89 14.02 19.80
N VAL A 395 -11.31 15.22 19.85
CA VAL A 395 -10.88 15.97 18.65
C VAL A 395 -9.76 15.24 17.92
N PHE A 396 -8.68 14.86 18.62
CA PHE A 396 -7.58 14.10 18.02
C PHE A 396 -8.06 12.80 17.38
N ALA A 397 -8.91 12.05 18.08
CA ALA A 397 -9.46 10.80 17.58
C ALA A 397 -10.40 11.00 16.38
N ALA A 398 -11.32 11.96 16.43
CA ALA A 398 -12.25 12.21 15.32
C ALA A 398 -11.55 12.70 14.05
N LEU A 399 -10.54 13.57 14.20
CA LEU A 399 -9.73 14.02 13.07
C LEU A 399 -8.84 12.90 12.53
N ALA A 400 -8.26 12.05 13.40
CA ALA A 400 -7.50 10.88 12.97
C ALA A 400 -8.36 9.86 12.20
N ILE A 401 -9.63 9.64 12.60
CA ILE A 401 -10.60 8.87 11.79
C ILE A 401 -10.72 9.48 10.38
N GLY A 402 -10.80 10.81 10.29
CA GLY A 402 -10.82 11.53 9.02
C GLY A 402 -9.54 11.34 8.17
N VAL A 403 -8.36 11.30 8.78
CA VAL A 403 -7.09 11.00 8.09
C VAL A 403 -7.10 9.59 7.51
N HIS A 404 -7.53 8.60 8.29
CA HIS A 404 -7.58 7.21 7.83
C HIS A 404 -8.65 6.98 6.76
N PHE A 405 -9.80 7.67 6.83
CA PHE A 405 -10.81 7.64 5.77
C PHE A 405 -10.28 8.24 4.45
N GLN A 406 -9.53 9.33 4.52
CA GLN A 406 -8.90 9.92 3.33
C GLN A 406 -7.91 8.95 2.70
N SER A 407 -7.04 8.34 3.52
CA SER A 407 -6.12 7.31 3.04
C SER A 407 -6.87 6.14 2.41
N ALA A 408 -7.93 5.62 3.05
CA ALA A 408 -8.78 4.58 2.47
C ALA A 408 -9.35 4.98 1.09
N ASN A 409 -9.72 6.24 0.90
CA ASN A 409 -10.21 6.73 -0.38
C ASN A 409 -9.11 6.90 -1.44
N GLU A 410 -7.87 7.22 -1.06
CA GLU A 410 -6.70 7.19 -1.96
C GLU A 410 -6.46 5.76 -2.46
N PHE A 411 -6.43 4.78 -1.55
CA PHE A 411 -6.32 3.36 -1.89
C PHE A 411 -7.47 2.90 -2.80
N ARG A 412 -8.72 3.30 -2.53
CA ARG A 412 -9.88 3.02 -3.38
C ARG A 412 -9.70 3.58 -4.81
N ARG A 413 -9.25 4.83 -4.94
CA ARG A 413 -9.00 5.45 -6.26
C ARG A 413 -7.88 4.72 -7.00
N SER A 414 -6.78 4.39 -6.30
CA SER A 414 -5.70 3.58 -6.87
C SER A 414 -6.19 2.20 -7.33
N TRP A 415 -7.11 1.59 -6.58
CA TRP A 415 -7.72 0.31 -6.97
C TRP A 415 -8.58 0.43 -8.23
N ASP A 416 -9.38 1.49 -8.36
CA ASP A 416 -10.16 1.75 -9.59
C ASP A 416 -9.23 1.88 -10.81
N VAL A 417 -8.10 2.59 -10.66
CA VAL A 417 -7.09 2.73 -11.72
C VAL A 417 -6.45 1.39 -12.08
N GLN A 418 -6.09 0.57 -11.09
CA GLN A 418 -5.54 -0.78 -11.31
C GLN A 418 -6.55 -1.69 -12.02
N ARG A 419 -7.82 -1.66 -11.63
CA ARG A 419 -8.87 -2.43 -12.32
C ARG A 419 -9.01 -2.00 -13.77
N GLY A 420 -9.02 -0.69 -14.03
CA GLY A 420 -9.03 -0.14 -15.38
C GLY A 420 -7.84 -0.61 -16.21
N LEU A 421 -6.63 -0.59 -15.63
CA LEU A 421 -5.40 -1.06 -16.27
C LEU A 421 -5.53 -2.52 -16.74
N PHE A 422 -5.90 -3.44 -15.86
CA PHE A 422 -5.93 -4.87 -16.20
C PHE A 422 -7.09 -5.26 -17.13
N TRP A 423 -8.24 -4.60 -17.04
CA TRP A 423 -9.31 -4.78 -18.03
C TRP A 423 -8.89 -4.29 -19.42
N GLN A 424 -8.25 -3.13 -19.49
CA GLN A 424 -7.77 -2.59 -20.77
C GLN A 424 -6.59 -3.39 -21.35
N LEU A 425 -5.69 -3.92 -20.52
CA LEU A 425 -4.68 -4.90 -20.97
C LEU A 425 -5.36 -6.11 -21.63
N ALA A 426 -6.39 -6.67 -21.00
CA ALA A 426 -7.14 -7.81 -21.54
C ALA A 426 -7.88 -7.49 -22.84
N TRP A 427 -8.45 -6.28 -22.97
CA TRP A 427 -9.12 -5.86 -24.19
C TRP A 427 -8.14 -5.68 -25.36
N ARG A 428 -7.01 -5.00 -25.11
CA ARG A 428 -5.99 -4.68 -26.12
C ARG A 428 -5.11 -5.87 -26.48
N MET A 429 -4.85 -6.77 -25.54
CA MET A 429 -4.02 -7.96 -25.74
C MET A 429 -4.80 -9.21 -25.30
N PRO A 430 -5.59 -9.83 -26.19
CA PRO A 430 -6.38 -11.02 -25.83
C PRO A 430 -5.52 -12.24 -25.48
N ALA A 431 -4.34 -12.38 -26.08
CA ALA A 431 -3.33 -13.35 -25.68
C ALA A 431 -1.94 -12.73 -25.85
N LEU A 432 -1.02 -13.10 -24.98
CA LEU A 432 0.37 -12.63 -24.97
C LEU A 432 1.30 -13.83 -24.94
N GLU A 433 2.40 -13.80 -25.70
CA GLU A 433 3.35 -14.90 -25.71
C GLU A 433 4.20 -14.96 -24.44
N PRO A 434 4.41 -16.12 -23.80
CA PRO A 434 5.34 -16.26 -22.68
C PRO A 434 6.76 -15.77 -23.02
N GLY A 435 7.50 -15.31 -22.00
CA GLY A 435 8.80 -14.66 -22.16
C GLY A 435 8.72 -13.16 -22.46
N THR A 436 7.50 -12.62 -22.60
CA THR A 436 7.31 -11.18 -22.88
C THR A 436 7.58 -10.31 -21.65
N THR A 437 8.34 -9.24 -21.84
CA THR A 437 8.47 -8.15 -20.86
C THR A 437 7.57 -6.98 -21.27
N LEU A 438 6.67 -6.57 -20.38
CA LEU A 438 5.84 -5.38 -20.54
C LEU A 438 6.60 -4.16 -20.01
N LEU A 439 6.90 -3.19 -20.88
CA LEU A 439 7.52 -1.93 -20.49
C LEU A 439 6.48 -0.83 -20.36
N THR A 440 6.47 -0.12 -19.23
CA THR A 440 5.60 1.04 -19.01
C THR A 440 6.25 1.92 -17.96
N ASN A 441 6.13 3.23 -18.06
CA ASN A 441 6.57 4.13 -16.98
C ASN A 441 5.37 4.84 -16.36
N ASP A 442 5.57 5.33 -15.13
CA ASP A 442 4.71 6.34 -14.51
C ASP A 442 3.23 5.94 -14.43
N LEU A 443 2.94 4.66 -14.19
CA LEU A 443 1.57 4.21 -13.96
C LEU A 443 0.98 4.99 -12.77
N PRO A 444 -0.26 5.52 -12.87
CA PRO A 444 -0.92 6.26 -11.80
C PRO A 444 -1.45 5.34 -10.68
N THR A 445 -0.63 4.35 -10.28
CA THR A 445 -0.90 3.36 -9.24
C THR A 445 0.02 3.60 -8.06
N GLU A 446 -0.22 4.68 -7.30
CA GLU A 446 0.65 5.20 -6.23
C GLU A 446 1.17 4.13 -5.24
N PHE A 447 0.34 3.14 -4.91
CA PHE A 447 0.66 2.10 -3.93
C PHE A 447 1.20 0.80 -4.54
N CYS A 448 1.60 0.81 -5.81
CA CYS A 448 2.15 -0.34 -6.51
C CYS A 448 3.40 0.05 -7.28
N SER A 449 4.42 -0.80 -7.25
CA SER A 449 5.57 -0.70 -8.15
C SER A 449 5.40 -1.65 -9.33
N ASP A 450 6.33 -1.56 -10.29
CA ASP A 450 6.44 -2.52 -11.39
C ASP A 450 6.47 -3.97 -10.89
N ASN A 451 7.30 -4.23 -9.89
CA ASN A 451 7.44 -5.52 -9.25
C ASN A 451 6.11 -5.99 -8.64
N SER A 452 5.33 -5.11 -8.02
CA SER A 452 4.01 -5.46 -7.49
C SER A 452 3.04 -5.89 -8.59
N LEU A 453 3.04 -5.18 -9.73
CA LEU A 453 2.11 -5.40 -10.84
C LEU A 453 2.48 -6.58 -11.74
N THR A 454 3.71 -7.10 -11.66
CA THR A 454 4.11 -8.35 -12.32
C THR A 454 3.25 -9.55 -11.89
N SER A 455 2.84 -9.62 -10.63
CA SER A 455 2.01 -10.72 -10.11
C SER A 455 0.62 -10.77 -10.76
N PRO A 456 -0.20 -9.70 -10.73
CA PRO A 456 -1.48 -9.69 -11.46
C PRO A 456 -1.33 -9.81 -12.99
N LEU A 457 -0.21 -9.36 -13.58
CA LEU A 457 0.08 -9.59 -15.01
C LEU A 457 0.16 -11.09 -15.33
N ASN A 458 0.89 -11.87 -14.51
CA ASN A 458 0.96 -13.32 -14.68
C ASN A 458 -0.37 -14.01 -14.36
N TRP A 459 -1.16 -13.47 -13.44
CA TRP A 459 -2.51 -13.99 -13.20
C TRP A 459 -3.43 -13.80 -14.39
N LEU A 460 -3.31 -12.68 -15.11
CA LEU A 460 -4.08 -12.39 -16.32
C LEU A 460 -3.68 -13.30 -17.49
N PHE A 461 -2.38 -13.38 -17.80
CA PHE A 461 -1.89 -14.01 -19.04
C PHE A 461 -1.34 -15.43 -18.88
N ALA A 462 -1.11 -15.91 -17.66
CA ALA A 462 -0.70 -17.28 -17.36
C ALA A 462 -1.43 -17.81 -16.12
N PRO A 463 -2.78 -17.83 -16.11
CA PRO A 463 -3.57 -18.22 -14.94
C PRO A 463 -3.28 -19.66 -14.47
N ASP A 464 -2.86 -20.55 -15.37
CA ASP A 464 -2.59 -21.96 -15.07
C ASP A 464 -1.11 -22.27 -14.76
N ASN A 465 -0.23 -21.25 -14.79
CA ASN A 465 1.18 -21.46 -14.49
C ASN A 465 1.41 -21.55 -12.97
N ASN A 466 1.71 -22.76 -12.52
CA ASN A 466 2.04 -23.09 -11.13
C ASN A 466 3.52 -23.46 -10.95
N SER A 467 4.38 -23.12 -11.92
CA SER A 467 5.79 -23.49 -11.93
C SER A 467 6.68 -22.44 -11.26
N ALA A 468 7.94 -22.82 -10.99
CA ALA A 468 8.97 -21.90 -10.51
C ALA A 468 9.51 -20.93 -11.58
N GLN A 469 8.96 -20.99 -12.80
CA GLN A 469 9.32 -20.12 -13.91
C GLN A 469 8.13 -19.20 -14.24
N MET A 470 8.35 -17.91 -14.14
CA MET A 470 7.37 -16.88 -14.42
C MET A 470 7.32 -16.59 -15.93
N SER A 471 6.12 -16.36 -16.45
CA SER A 471 5.89 -16.20 -17.90
C SER A 471 6.07 -14.76 -18.37
N TYR A 472 5.80 -13.78 -17.51
CA TYR A 472 5.83 -12.36 -17.88
C TYR A 472 6.49 -11.52 -16.80
N MET A 473 7.10 -10.41 -17.22
CA MET A 473 7.65 -9.41 -16.32
C MET A 473 7.13 -8.03 -16.69
N LEU A 474 6.81 -7.20 -15.69
CA LEU A 474 6.48 -5.80 -15.89
C LEU A 474 7.61 -4.95 -15.33
N TYR A 475 8.18 -4.08 -16.16
CA TYR A 475 9.25 -3.16 -15.76
C TYR A 475 8.87 -1.71 -15.99
N PHE A 476 9.33 -0.88 -15.05
CA PHE A 476 9.47 0.55 -15.26
C PHE A 476 10.89 0.85 -15.71
N PRO A 477 11.14 1.19 -16.99
CA PRO A 477 12.46 1.64 -17.44
C PRO A 477 13.10 2.70 -16.53
N THR A 478 12.31 3.63 -15.97
CA THR A 478 12.82 4.66 -15.01
C THR A 478 13.44 4.09 -13.74
N VAL A 479 13.10 2.85 -13.38
CA VAL A 479 13.60 2.16 -12.17
C VAL A 479 14.61 1.07 -12.54
N ARG A 480 14.45 0.41 -13.69
CA ARG A 480 15.16 -0.84 -14.02
C ARG A 480 16.34 -0.65 -14.96
N LEU A 481 16.41 0.48 -15.68
CA LEU A 481 17.52 0.76 -16.58
C LEU A 481 18.84 0.72 -15.80
N GLU A 482 19.88 0.13 -16.40
CA GLU A 482 21.19 -0.13 -15.80
C GLU A 482 21.18 -1.13 -14.61
N LEU A 483 20.02 -1.67 -14.24
CA LEU A 483 19.84 -2.69 -13.20
C LEU A 483 19.36 -4.02 -13.82
N GLY A 484 18.06 -4.30 -13.70
CA GLY A 484 17.43 -5.51 -14.27
C GLY A 484 17.20 -5.40 -15.78
N LEU A 485 17.26 -4.19 -16.33
CA LEU A 485 17.18 -3.88 -17.75
C LEU A 485 18.49 -3.18 -18.13
N LYS A 486 19.42 -3.90 -18.78
CA LYS A 486 20.78 -3.37 -19.03
C LYS A 486 20.78 -2.11 -19.91
N ASP A 487 19.97 -2.14 -20.96
CA ASP A 487 19.87 -1.07 -21.96
C ASP A 487 18.56 -1.26 -22.75
N LEU A 488 18.12 -0.22 -23.47
CA LEU A 488 16.95 -0.24 -24.35
C LEU A 488 17.37 -0.50 -25.81
N ARG A 489 18.00 -1.65 -26.03
CA ARG A 489 18.38 -2.13 -27.38
C ARG A 489 18.04 -3.60 -27.54
N PRO A 490 17.71 -4.08 -28.75
CA PRO A 490 17.33 -5.48 -28.97
C PRO A 490 18.44 -6.48 -28.61
N GLY A 491 18.04 -7.72 -28.29
CA GLY A 491 18.93 -8.88 -28.16
C GLY A 491 19.66 -9.01 -26.81
N LEU A 492 19.36 -8.16 -25.84
CA LEU A 492 19.90 -8.26 -24.48
C LEU A 492 19.03 -9.15 -23.59
N PRO A 493 19.61 -10.07 -22.80
CA PRO A 493 18.86 -10.93 -21.90
C PRO A 493 18.30 -10.16 -20.70
N ILE A 494 17.09 -10.52 -20.30
CA ILE A 494 16.40 -10.04 -19.10
C ILE A 494 16.21 -11.23 -18.17
N GLU A 495 16.83 -11.17 -16.98
CA GLU A 495 16.74 -12.21 -15.95
C GLU A 495 16.33 -11.57 -14.63
N GLN A 496 15.29 -12.11 -13.99
CA GLN A 496 14.79 -11.57 -12.73
C GLN A 496 14.43 -12.67 -11.75
N ASN A 497 15.04 -12.61 -10.56
CA ASN A 497 14.62 -13.40 -9.43
C ASN A 497 13.48 -12.67 -8.69
N TYR A 498 12.30 -13.27 -8.66
CA TYR A 498 11.10 -12.76 -7.98
C TYR A 498 10.89 -13.44 -6.61
N LEU A 499 11.97 -13.92 -5.98
CA LEU A 499 12.06 -14.65 -4.71
C LEU A 499 11.40 -16.03 -4.71
N ALA A 500 10.16 -16.15 -5.20
CA ALA A 500 9.44 -17.42 -5.32
C ALA A 500 9.54 -18.05 -6.71
N SER A 501 9.85 -17.26 -7.73
CA SER A 501 9.88 -17.66 -9.14
C SER A 501 10.97 -16.87 -9.89
N THR A 502 11.40 -17.38 -11.03
CA THR A 502 12.39 -16.72 -11.91
C THR A 502 11.76 -16.38 -13.25
N PHE A 503 12.06 -15.21 -13.79
CA PHE A 503 11.72 -14.81 -15.15
C PHE A 503 12.98 -14.75 -16.01
N SER A 504 12.86 -15.21 -17.24
CA SER A 504 13.88 -15.14 -18.29
C SER A 504 13.21 -14.69 -19.59
N GLY A 505 13.80 -13.71 -20.26
CA GLY A 505 13.31 -13.14 -21.51
C GLY A 505 14.38 -12.31 -22.22
N SER A 506 14.00 -11.56 -23.25
CA SER A 506 14.90 -10.69 -24.01
C SER A 506 14.28 -9.31 -24.21
N THR A 507 15.13 -8.31 -24.39
CA THR A 507 14.75 -6.98 -24.91
C THR A 507 14.24 -7.01 -26.35
N SER A 508 14.41 -8.13 -27.06
CA SER A 508 13.72 -8.41 -28.32
C SER A 508 12.28 -8.90 -28.12
N ASP A 509 11.91 -9.34 -26.93
CA ASP A 509 10.62 -9.93 -26.59
C ASP A 509 9.81 -8.95 -25.71
N VAL A 510 9.67 -7.72 -26.17
CA VAL A 510 9.11 -6.61 -25.39
C VAL A 510 7.80 -6.11 -25.99
N VAL A 511 6.86 -5.73 -25.13
CA VAL A 511 5.72 -4.89 -25.51
C VAL A 511 5.74 -3.64 -24.65
N ALA A 512 5.92 -2.46 -25.25
CA ALA A 512 5.81 -1.21 -24.51
C ALA A 512 4.35 -0.71 -24.52
N VAL A 513 3.88 -0.23 -23.37
CA VAL A 513 2.53 0.32 -23.20
C VAL A 513 2.57 1.64 -22.48
N GLN A 514 1.58 2.49 -22.77
CA GLN A 514 1.31 3.73 -22.06
C GLN A 514 -0.10 3.66 -21.46
N TYR A 515 -0.25 4.09 -20.21
CA TYR A 515 -1.54 4.18 -19.54
C TYR A 515 -1.60 5.42 -18.64
N ALA A 516 -2.35 6.43 -19.09
CA ALA A 516 -2.51 7.72 -18.41
C ALA A 516 -4.01 8.13 -18.41
N PRO A 517 -4.86 7.46 -17.61
CA PRO A 517 -6.29 7.78 -17.52
C PRO A 517 -6.52 9.29 -17.27
N PRO A 518 -7.51 9.91 -17.94
CA PRO A 518 -8.62 9.28 -18.65
C PRO A 518 -8.31 8.77 -20.06
N ALA A 519 -7.09 8.93 -20.58
CA ALA A 519 -6.66 8.29 -21.83
C ALA A 519 -6.62 6.76 -21.69
N CYS A 520 -6.89 6.09 -22.81
CA CYS A 520 -6.94 4.65 -22.89
C CYS A 520 -5.52 4.05 -22.85
N LEU A 521 -5.41 2.81 -22.39
CA LEU A 521 -4.18 2.04 -22.52
C LEU A 521 -3.85 1.88 -24.00
N ARG A 522 -2.61 2.17 -24.35
CA ARG A 522 -2.09 2.09 -25.70
C ARG A 522 -0.86 1.19 -25.73
N VAL A 523 -0.85 0.23 -26.64
CA VAL A 523 0.38 -0.47 -27.04
C VAL A 523 1.14 0.48 -27.95
N LEU A 524 2.43 0.71 -27.67
CA LEU A 524 3.19 1.70 -28.39
C LEU A 524 3.62 1.16 -29.76
N ASP A 525 3.12 1.77 -30.82
CA ASP A 525 3.45 1.41 -32.21
C ASP A 525 4.92 1.76 -32.50
N PRO A 526 5.77 0.79 -32.92
CA PRO A 526 7.20 1.00 -33.11
C PRO A 526 7.54 1.93 -34.29
N GLU A 527 6.59 2.21 -35.18
CA GLU A 527 6.79 3.09 -36.33
C GLU A 527 6.36 4.54 -36.04
N ILE A 528 5.36 4.73 -35.18
CA ILE A 528 4.74 6.04 -34.92
C ILE A 528 5.19 6.63 -33.57
N GLU A 529 5.13 5.84 -32.49
CA GLU A 529 5.34 6.35 -31.13
C GLU A 529 6.76 6.83 -30.82
N PRO A 530 7.84 6.39 -31.50
CA PRO A 530 9.15 7.01 -31.36
C PRO A 530 9.16 8.52 -31.71
N LEU A 531 8.17 9.00 -32.48
CA LEU A 531 7.98 10.41 -32.85
C LEU A 531 7.01 11.15 -31.92
N ASN A 532 6.34 10.45 -30.99
CA ASN A 532 5.30 11.03 -30.16
C ASN A 532 5.85 11.87 -29.00
N LYS A 533 6.00 13.18 -29.22
CA LYS A 533 6.54 14.11 -28.21
C LYS A 533 5.65 14.30 -26.98
N MET A 534 4.44 13.75 -26.94
CA MET A 534 3.53 13.83 -25.80
C MET A 534 3.80 12.76 -24.73
N ILE A 535 4.57 11.71 -25.04
CA ILE A 535 4.99 10.70 -24.07
C ILE A 535 6.46 10.89 -23.65
N PRO A 536 6.87 10.40 -22.46
CA PRO A 536 8.24 10.51 -21.98
C PRO A 536 9.26 9.90 -22.96
N GLU A 537 10.46 10.47 -23.01
CA GLU A 537 11.53 10.04 -23.92
C GLU A 537 11.87 8.55 -23.77
N LEU A 538 11.99 8.04 -22.54
CA LEU A 538 12.23 6.61 -22.29
C LEU A 538 11.12 5.72 -22.86
N MET A 539 9.87 6.19 -22.90
CA MET A 539 8.77 5.44 -23.51
C MET A 539 8.81 5.50 -25.04
N ARG A 540 9.27 6.60 -25.64
CA ARG A 540 9.54 6.66 -27.08
C ARG A 540 10.62 5.68 -27.51
N VAL A 541 11.73 5.63 -26.77
CA VAL A 541 12.81 4.66 -27.01
C VAL A 541 12.32 3.22 -26.76
N SER A 542 11.50 3.00 -25.72
CA SER A 542 10.90 1.68 -25.47
C SER A 542 9.93 1.26 -26.57
N ALA A 543 9.26 2.20 -27.24
CA ALA A 543 8.38 1.91 -28.36
C ALA A 543 9.12 1.24 -29.52
N GLU A 544 10.38 1.64 -29.80
CA GLU A 544 11.21 1.03 -30.83
C GLU A 544 11.48 -0.47 -30.60
N LEU A 545 11.39 -0.93 -29.34
CA LEU A 545 11.55 -2.34 -28.97
C LEU A 545 10.25 -3.14 -28.99
N THR A 546 9.11 -2.49 -29.22
CA THR A 546 7.81 -3.14 -29.13
C THR A 546 7.63 -4.12 -30.28
N ASP A 547 7.55 -5.40 -29.94
CA ASP A 547 7.18 -6.48 -30.85
C ASP A 547 5.68 -6.78 -30.71
N THR A 548 4.89 -6.20 -31.60
CA THR A 548 3.44 -6.42 -31.65
C THR A 548 3.07 -7.85 -32.04
N ALA A 549 3.98 -8.62 -32.66
CA ALA A 549 3.70 -10.00 -33.06
C ALA A 549 3.47 -10.93 -31.86
N ARG A 550 3.94 -10.54 -30.65
CA ARG A 550 3.70 -11.28 -29.41
C ARG A 550 2.27 -11.19 -28.90
N ILE A 551 1.47 -10.28 -29.46
CA ILE A 551 0.06 -10.10 -29.12
C ILE A 551 -0.79 -10.88 -30.12
N ASN A 552 -1.38 -11.97 -29.65
CA ASN A 552 -2.15 -12.88 -30.47
C ASN A 552 -3.65 -12.60 -30.36
N ALA A 553 -4.35 -12.61 -31.51
CA ALA A 553 -5.80 -12.69 -31.52
C ALA A 553 -6.23 -14.14 -31.27
N VAL A 554 -7.12 -14.31 -30.31
CA VAL A 554 -7.69 -15.60 -29.94
C VAL A 554 -9.22 -15.47 -29.83
N PRO A 555 -9.96 -16.58 -30.00
CA PRO A 555 -11.39 -16.60 -29.72
C PRO A 555 -11.75 -16.04 -28.34
N ALA A 556 -12.98 -15.53 -28.20
CA ALA A 556 -13.41 -14.82 -26.99
C ALA A 556 -13.40 -15.70 -25.72
N ASP A 557 -13.57 -17.02 -25.85
CA ASP A 557 -13.49 -18.02 -24.78
C ASP A 557 -12.06 -18.32 -24.32
N GLN A 558 -11.06 -18.04 -25.18
CA GLN A 558 -9.63 -18.22 -24.89
C GLN A 558 -8.92 -16.90 -24.56
N SER A 559 -9.58 -15.76 -24.77
CA SER A 559 -9.04 -14.45 -24.44
C SER A 559 -8.77 -14.32 -22.94
N ALA A 560 -7.62 -13.74 -22.60
CA ALA A 560 -7.24 -13.40 -21.25
C ALA A 560 -8.33 -12.54 -20.58
N ARG A 561 -8.71 -12.90 -19.36
CA ARG A 561 -9.71 -12.18 -18.57
C ARG A 561 -9.22 -12.03 -17.14
N PRO A 562 -9.24 -10.81 -16.57
CA PRO A 562 -8.94 -10.63 -15.16
C PRO A 562 -9.86 -11.50 -14.30
N PRO A 563 -9.35 -12.20 -13.26
CA PRO A 563 -10.20 -13.01 -12.38
C PRO A 563 -11.31 -12.18 -11.74
N ALA A 564 -12.57 -12.54 -11.99
CA ALA A 564 -13.73 -11.79 -11.52
C ALA A 564 -13.81 -11.69 -9.99
N ALA A 565 -13.30 -12.70 -9.28
CA ALA A 565 -13.15 -12.73 -7.84
C ALA A 565 -12.30 -11.57 -7.27
N ILE A 566 -11.40 -11.01 -8.08
CA ILE A 566 -10.44 -9.98 -7.66
C ILE A 566 -10.79 -8.66 -8.33
N PHE A 567 -10.88 -8.64 -9.66
CA PHE A 567 -11.06 -7.43 -10.45
C PHE A 567 -12.54 -7.05 -10.65
N GLY A 568 -13.48 -7.89 -10.24
CA GLY A 568 -14.92 -7.70 -10.46
C GLY A 568 -15.34 -8.11 -11.87
N SER A 569 -16.59 -7.78 -12.24
CA SER A 569 -17.10 -7.99 -13.59
C SER A 569 -16.43 -7.07 -14.61
N GLU A 570 -16.49 -7.47 -15.89
CA GLU A 570 -16.08 -6.62 -17.00
C GLU A 570 -16.82 -5.28 -16.95
N PRO A 571 -16.11 -4.14 -17.06
CA PRO A 571 -16.74 -2.84 -17.18
C PRO A 571 -17.58 -2.73 -18.45
N ALA A 572 -18.55 -1.80 -18.46
CA ALA A 572 -19.28 -1.48 -19.67
C ALA A 572 -18.31 -0.99 -20.77
N HIS A 573 -18.56 -1.44 -22.01
CA HIS A 573 -17.75 -1.06 -23.17
C HIS A 573 -17.98 0.43 -23.47
N ASN A 574 -16.89 1.19 -23.43
CA ASN A 574 -16.83 2.64 -23.69
C ASN A 574 -15.83 2.91 -24.82
N TRP A 575 -15.51 4.19 -25.07
CA TRP A 575 -14.52 4.58 -26.08
C TRP A 575 -13.24 3.72 -26.06
N CYS A 576 -12.65 3.49 -24.87
CA CYS A 576 -11.42 2.72 -24.75
C CYS A 576 -11.53 1.27 -25.20
N TYR A 577 -12.67 0.62 -24.98
CA TYR A 577 -12.91 -0.73 -25.46
C TYR A 577 -12.82 -0.79 -26.99
N TYR A 578 -13.59 0.08 -27.66
CA TYR A 578 -13.66 0.10 -29.12
C TYR A 578 -12.35 0.54 -29.76
N TYR A 579 -11.70 1.57 -29.20
CA TYR A 579 -10.36 2.00 -29.60
C TYR A 579 -9.34 0.85 -29.51
N GLN A 580 -9.31 0.10 -28.41
CA GLN A 580 -8.33 -0.98 -28.23
C GLN A 580 -8.61 -2.17 -29.14
N LYS A 581 -9.89 -2.49 -29.37
CA LYS A 581 -10.26 -3.52 -30.35
C LYS A 581 -9.93 -3.10 -31.77
N ALA A 582 -10.11 -1.82 -32.11
CA ALA A 582 -9.75 -1.28 -33.41
C ALA A 582 -8.24 -1.26 -33.62
N ASP A 583 -7.45 -0.85 -32.62
CA ASP A 583 -5.98 -0.88 -32.71
C ASP A 583 -5.43 -2.32 -32.81
N LEU A 584 -6.08 -3.29 -32.15
CA LEU A 584 -5.75 -4.70 -32.36
C LEU A 584 -6.12 -5.18 -33.77
N ALA A 585 -7.30 -4.84 -34.28
CA ALA A 585 -7.70 -5.20 -35.65
C ALA A 585 -6.76 -4.58 -36.70
N ARG A 586 -6.35 -3.33 -36.48
CA ARG A 586 -5.35 -2.60 -37.28
C ARG A 586 -4.02 -3.35 -37.30
N GLN A 587 -3.53 -3.78 -36.13
CA GLN A 587 -2.31 -4.58 -36.01
C GLN A 587 -2.37 -5.89 -36.82
N LEU A 588 -3.57 -6.48 -36.98
CA LEU A 588 -3.80 -7.70 -37.74
C LEU A 588 -4.10 -7.45 -39.23
N GLY A 589 -4.21 -6.19 -39.64
CA GLY A 589 -4.58 -5.79 -41.01
C GLY A 589 -6.07 -5.99 -41.35
N ASP A 590 -6.94 -6.16 -40.35
CA ASP A 590 -8.40 -6.29 -40.55
C ASP A 590 -9.07 -4.91 -40.66
N TRP A 591 -8.81 -4.21 -41.76
CA TRP A 591 -9.28 -2.85 -41.99
C TRP A 591 -10.81 -2.67 -41.98
N PRO A 592 -11.62 -3.59 -42.54
CA PRO A 592 -13.08 -3.51 -42.42
C PRO A 592 -13.54 -3.51 -40.96
N GLN A 593 -12.94 -4.34 -40.11
CA GLN A 593 -13.25 -4.38 -38.68
C GLN A 593 -12.85 -3.09 -37.97
N VAL A 594 -11.70 -2.48 -38.32
CA VAL A 594 -11.29 -1.18 -37.78
C VAL A 594 -12.33 -0.10 -38.06
N ALA A 595 -12.79 0.00 -39.32
CA ALA A 595 -13.80 0.99 -39.72
C ALA A 595 -15.14 0.75 -39.01
N ALA A 596 -15.60 -0.50 -38.93
CA ALA A 596 -16.84 -0.85 -38.24
C ALA A 596 -16.80 -0.49 -36.74
N LEU A 597 -15.69 -0.79 -36.04
CA LEU A 597 -15.50 -0.40 -34.65
C LEU A 597 -15.43 1.12 -34.48
N GLY A 598 -14.89 1.84 -35.47
CA GLY A 598 -14.88 3.30 -35.50
C GLY A 598 -16.29 3.87 -35.57
N ASP A 599 -17.12 3.36 -36.47
CA ASP A 599 -18.51 3.80 -36.63
C ASP A 599 -19.32 3.59 -35.34
N GLU A 600 -19.12 2.46 -34.67
CA GLU A 600 -19.71 2.21 -33.34
C GLU A 600 -19.17 3.18 -32.28
N ALA A 601 -17.84 3.37 -32.20
CA ALA A 601 -17.20 4.22 -31.20
C ALA A 601 -17.66 5.67 -31.29
N PHE A 602 -17.67 6.25 -32.50
CA PHE A 602 -18.09 7.64 -32.73
C PHE A 602 -19.60 7.85 -32.53
N ALA A 603 -20.40 6.79 -32.52
CA ALA A 603 -21.83 6.85 -32.22
C ALA A 603 -22.15 6.88 -30.71
N LEU A 604 -21.20 6.56 -29.82
CA LEU A 604 -21.41 6.47 -28.36
C LEU A 604 -21.65 7.83 -27.69
N GLY A 605 -21.36 8.95 -28.36
CA GLY A 605 -21.30 10.28 -27.74
C GLY A 605 -20.16 10.40 -26.71
N ASP A 606 -19.24 9.44 -26.71
CA ASP A 606 -17.99 9.41 -25.97
C ASP A 606 -16.84 9.75 -26.93
N TYR A 607 -15.77 10.35 -26.42
CA TYR A 607 -14.71 10.93 -27.24
C TYR A 607 -13.32 10.59 -26.69
N PRO A 608 -12.30 10.55 -27.57
CA PRO A 608 -10.92 10.28 -27.16
C PRO A 608 -10.38 11.34 -26.20
N ASN A 609 -9.64 10.87 -25.20
CA ASN A 609 -8.95 11.74 -24.23
C ASN A 609 -7.50 12.03 -24.63
N ASP A 610 -6.97 11.32 -25.63
CA ASP A 610 -5.67 11.54 -26.25
C ASP A 610 -5.85 11.58 -27.79
N PRO A 611 -5.32 12.59 -28.51
CA PRO A 611 -5.45 12.67 -29.97
C PRO A 611 -4.86 11.47 -30.72
N MET A 612 -3.90 10.75 -30.14
CA MET A 612 -3.34 9.51 -30.72
C MET A 612 -4.40 8.40 -30.84
N GLU A 613 -5.46 8.43 -30.03
CA GLU A 613 -6.52 7.42 -30.03
C GLU A 613 -7.35 7.43 -31.33
N ARG A 614 -7.25 8.48 -32.15
CA ARG A 614 -7.89 8.54 -33.47
C ARG A 614 -7.10 7.83 -34.57
N LEU A 615 -5.79 7.58 -34.37
CA LEU A 615 -4.90 7.08 -35.43
C LEU A 615 -5.33 5.74 -36.02
N PRO A 616 -5.74 4.73 -35.23
CA PRO A 616 -6.25 3.48 -35.80
C PRO A 616 -7.42 3.69 -36.75
N PHE A 617 -8.33 4.60 -36.42
CA PHE A 617 -9.51 4.89 -37.24
C PHE A 617 -9.16 5.68 -38.50
N ILE A 618 -8.23 6.65 -38.42
CA ILE A 618 -7.72 7.35 -39.61
C ILE A 618 -7.19 6.32 -40.62
N GLU A 619 -6.41 5.36 -40.14
CA GLU A 619 -5.85 4.29 -40.96
C GLU A 619 -6.94 3.36 -41.52
N GLY A 620 -7.84 2.88 -40.67
CA GLY A 620 -8.94 2.00 -41.09
C GLY A 620 -9.86 2.61 -42.15
N TYR A 621 -10.22 3.89 -41.99
CA TYR A 621 -11.04 4.59 -42.99
C TYR A 621 -10.28 4.80 -44.30
N ALA A 622 -8.99 5.14 -44.26
CA ALA A 622 -8.18 5.22 -45.47
C ALA A 622 -8.10 3.88 -46.22
N HIS A 623 -7.85 2.78 -45.51
CA HIS A 623 -7.77 1.44 -46.08
C HIS A 623 -9.10 0.91 -46.66
N THR A 624 -10.24 1.43 -46.18
CA THR A 624 -11.58 1.08 -46.67
C THR A 624 -12.11 2.06 -47.73
N GLY A 625 -11.30 3.04 -48.15
CA GLY A 625 -11.64 4.03 -49.17
C GLY A 625 -12.45 5.23 -48.66
N SER A 626 -12.68 5.34 -47.35
CA SER A 626 -13.35 6.46 -46.69
C SER A 626 -12.38 7.63 -46.45
N TRP A 627 -11.75 8.11 -47.52
CA TRP A 627 -10.66 9.10 -47.48
C TRP A 627 -11.05 10.43 -46.82
N GLU A 628 -12.26 10.92 -47.07
CA GLU A 628 -12.75 12.18 -46.49
C GLU A 628 -12.83 12.09 -44.96
N ARG A 629 -13.31 10.95 -44.43
CA ARG A 629 -13.38 10.71 -42.98
C ARG A 629 -11.98 10.61 -42.37
N ALA A 630 -11.03 9.96 -43.06
CA ALA A 630 -9.63 9.89 -42.61
C ALA A 630 -8.98 11.29 -42.53
N LEU A 631 -9.26 12.17 -43.50
CA LEU A 631 -8.80 13.57 -43.51
C LEU A 631 -9.43 14.37 -42.37
N GLU A 632 -10.74 14.24 -42.16
CA GLU A 632 -11.47 14.91 -41.07
C GLU A 632 -10.85 14.57 -39.71
N LEU A 633 -10.68 13.28 -39.41
CA LEU A 633 -10.08 12.83 -38.15
C LEU A 633 -8.63 13.27 -37.99
N SER A 634 -7.86 13.34 -39.10
CA SER A 634 -6.49 13.89 -39.08
C SER A 634 -6.48 15.36 -38.68
N ARG A 635 -7.40 16.16 -39.23
CA ARG A 635 -7.55 17.59 -38.88
C ARG A 635 -7.99 17.77 -37.42
N GLU A 636 -8.94 16.97 -36.95
CA GLU A 636 -9.36 16.98 -35.54
C GLU A 636 -8.19 16.70 -34.60
N SER A 637 -7.41 15.66 -34.88
CA SER A 637 -6.22 15.32 -34.09
C SER A 637 -5.18 16.45 -34.11
N GLN A 638 -4.86 16.98 -35.29
CA GLN A 638 -3.88 18.06 -35.44
C GLN A 638 -4.30 19.35 -34.73
N ALA A 639 -5.60 19.65 -34.70
CA ALA A 639 -6.13 20.84 -34.04
C ALA A 639 -5.97 20.83 -32.50
N ILE A 640 -5.81 19.65 -31.89
CA ILE A 640 -5.64 19.51 -30.44
C ILE A 640 -4.25 19.98 -30.00
N THR A 641 -3.20 19.59 -30.72
CA THR A 641 -1.81 19.92 -30.36
C THR A 641 -0.87 19.83 -31.56
N PRO A 642 0.11 20.76 -31.70
CA PRO A 642 1.09 20.70 -32.78
C PRO A 642 1.98 19.45 -32.72
N PHE A 643 2.08 18.77 -31.58
CA PHE A 643 2.85 17.54 -31.44
C PHE A 643 2.28 16.35 -32.23
N MET A 644 1.06 16.46 -32.76
CA MET A 644 0.49 15.44 -33.65
C MET A 644 1.08 15.44 -35.07
N GLN A 645 1.80 16.50 -35.45
CA GLN A 645 2.30 16.67 -36.81
C GLN A 645 3.18 15.49 -37.24
N GLU A 646 4.23 15.17 -36.47
CA GLU A 646 5.17 14.08 -36.81
C GLU A 646 4.48 12.69 -36.81
N PRO A 647 3.70 12.31 -35.78
CA PRO A 647 2.91 11.07 -35.81
C PRO A 647 1.95 10.96 -37.01
N LEU A 648 1.22 12.03 -37.34
CA LEU A 648 0.28 12.02 -38.47
C LEU A 648 1.01 11.96 -39.81
N CYS A 649 2.11 12.69 -39.98
CA CYS A 649 2.94 12.57 -41.18
C CYS A 649 3.43 11.14 -41.38
N ARG A 650 3.91 10.49 -40.31
CA ARG A 650 4.37 9.10 -40.38
C ARG A 650 3.21 8.14 -40.67
N LEU A 651 2.04 8.36 -40.08
CA LEU A 651 0.84 7.57 -40.36
C LEU A 651 0.44 7.68 -41.85
N TRP A 652 0.39 8.89 -42.41
CA TRP A 652 0.01 9.08 -43.82
C TRP A 652 1.05 8.49 -44.79
N GLN A 653 2.34 8.52 -44.45
CA GLN A 653 3.37 7.77 -45.20
C GLN A 653 3.12 6.26 -45.17
N ARG A 654 2.72 5.72 -44.01
CA ARG A 654 2.38 4.30 -43.87
C ARG A 654 1.14 3.93 -44.69
N ILE A 655 0.09 4.75 -44.61
CA ILE A 655 -1.13 4.61 -45.43
C ILE A 655 -0.77 4.60 -46.93
N ASP A 656 0.09 5.51 -47.39
CA ASP A 656 0.54 5.54 -48.77
C ASP A 656 1.20 4.22 -49.18
N ASN A 657 2.11 3.70 -48.35
CA ASN A 657 2.82 2.46 -48.63
C ASN A 657 1.92 1.22 -48.63
N GLN A 658 0.80 1.22 -47.90
CA GLN A 658 -0.02 0.04 -47.64
C GLN A 658 -1.39 0.03 -48.35
N THR A 659 -1.80 1.14 -48.96
CA THR A 659 -3.09 1.23 -49.69
C THR A 659 -2.92 1.15 -51.21
N PRO A 660 -3.85 0.52 -51.95
CA PRO A 660 -3.81 0.46 -53.41
C PRO A 660 -3.87 1.85 -54.06
N ALA A 661 -3.20 2.02 -55.21
CA ALA A 661 -3.24 3.27 -55.97
C ALA A 661 -4.66 3.60 -56.47
N SER A 662 -5.12 4.83 -56.22
CA SER A 662 -6.37 5.37 -56.73
C SER A 662 -6.31 6.90 -56.81
N PRO A 663 -7.06 7.56 -57.71
CA PRO A 663 -7.11 9.03 -57.77
C PRO A 663 -7.57 9.67 -56.46
N GLU A 664 -8.48 9.01 -55.75
CA GLU A 664 -8.99 9.44 -54.45
C GLU A 664 -7.88 9.42 -53.39
N LYS A 665 -7.06 8.35 -53.38
CA LYS A 665 -5.87 8.26 -52.53
C LYS A 665 -4.89 9.40 -52.81
N ASP A 666 -4.52 9.63 -54.07
CA ASP A 666 -3.52 10.65 -54.45
C ASP A 666 -3.97 12.06 -54.02
N THR A 667 -5.27 12.34 -54.18
CA THR A 667 -5.89 13.60 -53.73
C THR A 667 -5.85 13.73 -52.21
N ALA A 668 -6.21 12.66 -51.49
CA ALA A 668 -6.20 12.64 -50.03
C ALA A 668 -4.79 12.79 -49.47
N LEU A 669 -3.79 12.09 -50.02
CA LEU A 669 -2.39 12.19 -49.62
C LEU A 669 -1.83 13.59 -49.82
N THR A 670 -2.06 14.18 -51.00
CA THR A 670 -1.61 15.55 -51.29
C THR A 670 -2.22 16.55 -50.30
N THR A 671 -3.51 16.37 -49.98
CA THR A 671 -4.22 17.20 -49.01
C THR A 671 -3.66 17.04 -47.61
N ALA A 672 -3.56 15.80 -47.12
CA ALA A 672 -3.07 15.50 -45.77
C ALA A 672 -1.64 16.00 -45.57
N LEU A 673 -0.72 15.65 -46.47
CA LEU A 673 0.70 16.03 -46.37
C LEU A 673 0.89 17.54 -46.51
N GLY A 674 0.09 18.20 -47.36
CA GLY A 674 0.11 19.65 -47.52
C GLY A 674 -0.39 20.39 -46.28
N GLU A 675 -1.51 19.96 -45.70
CA GLU A 675 -2.09 20.57 -44.49
C GLU A 675 -1.22 20.34 -43.25
N LEU A 676 -0.62 19.14 -43.12
CA LEU A 676 0.28 18.78 -42.03
C LEU A 676 1.69 19.35 -42.23
N GLY A 677 2.03 19.88 -43.41
CA GLY A 677 3.39 20.35 -43.71
C GLY A 677 4.43 19.25 -43.66
N CYS A 678 4.08 18.03 -44.10
CA CYS A 678 4.96 16.87 -44.12
C CYS A 678 6.00 16.99 -45.26
N GLY A 679 6.98 17.88 -45.09
CA GLY A 679 8.03 18.09 -46.08
C GLY A 679 8.79 19.41 -45.94
N ALA A 680 9.78 19.44 -45.04
CA ALA A 680 11.12 20.06 -45.19
C ALA A 680 11.83 20.21 -43.82
N SER A 681 12.34 19.11 -43.28
CA SER A 681 13.51 19.13 -42.41
C SER A 681 14.32 17.86 -42.65
N GLN A 682 15.53 18.06 -43.16
CA GLN A 682 16.58 17.04 -43.36
C GLN A 682 17.02 16.44 -42.03
#